data_AF-A0A812VB41-F1
#
_entry.id   AF-A0A812VB41-F1
#
_cell.length_a   1.000
_cell.length_b   1.000
_cell.length_c   1.000
_cell.angle_alpha   90.00
_cell.angle_beta   90.00
_cell.angle_gamma   90.00
#
_symmetry.space_group_name_H-M   'P 1'
#
loop_
_entity.id
_entity.type
_entity.pdbx_description
1 polymer ?
#
loop_
_entity_poly.entity_id
_entity_poly.type
_entity_poly.pdbx_seq_one_letter_code
_entity_poly.pdbx_strand_id
1 'polypeptide(L)'
;MKSLAQVLAPVLLCIASCCAVSPSALCEDLDATTSEVSLLQTGKLGLVQTLTSQTGSKQAQTETRETNFAEAASKVGLGVPVAVILGSCIAIFILGKTAASVKEYAAYAAEFAGTFALVFTVGCCVATGSGVWNATAIACVLMVMVYATGPISGGHLNPAVTLALALADKFDWEQVPVYCATQIVAGIAAGSCTASLLSAPEPLAPAGDFTWSYACVVETIYTFMLCFVVLNCAASIRNNEAKDGNQFFGLAIGFVIIAGGYAGGPVSGGCFNPAVAFGVDFSSKAGLGWSFAWVGFEMVGAALAALAFRVVRPEDYGGDSSLSPYEPPLYVKLVSEFLGVFMLVLTVGLNVVLGSASTAWSAAAALMCMIYSLGDVSGAHFNPAVSLAVCLRGKCSVPDLLTYIPVQLLAGASAGAIVSMFHQLSSGKDAAHFLQPGKDHTLAQAGVAEMIFTFVLCYVVLATATTAKPESQQTKQNFYFGLAIGSCVTAGGIASGAISGGELNPAVSTGLAMASSMFSPEGATIAEGSTWGNLLRFSAYELAGGLLAALLFQVTHPKELGKSGMWISCFAAEFLGTFVLVFTVVCNVLAGDPNWSPTSIACSLMVMIYATGGVSGGHLNPAVTFAVTLVTNDWSGKFLGYWLSQVLGGVAAGFAACSLHTTVANIEAKAPYQTSHALMAELIYTFMLAFTVLSVAVSKRNNSSKDGNNFYALAIAWTIVAGGYAVGGVSGAAFNPAVAIGLDISSYSAGVGMGFLWALFELLGGGLAAAIFRLLRPEESLEGPALESYEPSILVKLLSEFLGVFMLVLTVGLNLVNDSPATAWSAAAALMCMIYCLGDISGAHLNPAVTMAVVASGRKLCCGLTGVAYAATQYLAGAAAGLVYSVFHAAGPKADSYVGLAPGKGFSLAQAGLAELAATMLLAYIVLSCATVPPAGGNTKTKNSFYFALAIGSCVTVGGFAIGAVSGGELNPAVALGISTASTMHHPDGMESESFSNFVRLGIFEVSAGLAAAAAFKASHSQIYADMAVETGK
;
A
#
# COMPACT_ATOMS: atom_id res chain seq x y z
N MET A 1 7.90 29.92 -21.14
CA MET A 1 6.47 30.25 -20.95
C MET A 1 5.66 30.21 -22.24
N LYS A 2 5.98 30.98 -23.31
CA LYS A 2 5.25 30.90 -24.60
C LYS A 2 5.21 29.49 -25.20
N SER A 3 6.33 28.77 -25.20
CA SER A 3 6.41 27.38 -25.70
C SER A 3 5.65 26.38 -24.82
N LEU A 4 5.55 26.63 -23.51
CA LEU A 4 4.81 25.79 -22.57
C LEU A 4 3.29 26.00 -22.69
N ALA A 5 2.86 27.26 -22.85
CA ALA A 5 1.47 27.62 -23.12
C ALA A 5 0.98 27.07 -24.48
N GLN A 6 1.85 27.02 -25.49
CA GLN A 6 1.55 26.39 -26.78
C GLN A 6 1.39 24.86 -26.70
N VAL A 7 2.00 24.20 -25.71
CA VAL A 7 1.89 22.74 -25.47
C VAL A 7 0.69 22.40 -24.60
N LEU A 8 0.41 23.20 -23.57
CA LEU A 8 -0.65 22.94 -22.60
C LEU A 8 -2.04 23.38 -23.08
N ALA A 9 -2.15 24.48 -23.81
CA ALA A 9 -3.45 24.99 -24.26
C ALA A 9 -4.22 23.95 -25.12
N PRO A 10 -3.60 23.22 -26.07
CA PRO A 10 -4.28 22.18 -26.83
C PRO A 10 -4.61 20.93 -26.01
N VAL A 11 -3.78 20.53 -25.04
CA VAL A 11 -4.06 19.40 -24.13
C VAL A 11 -5.30 19.72 -23.30
N LEU A 12 -5.36 20.92 -22.72
CA LEU A 12 -6.52 21.43 -21.98
C LEU A 12 -7.76 21.60 -22.87
N LEU A 13 -7.61 22.08 -24.12
CA LEU A 13 -8.70 22.18 -25.09
C LEU A 13 -9.19 20.82 -25.58
N CYS A 14 -8.31 19.83 -25.74
CA CYS A 14 -8.68 18.48 -26.16
C CYS A 14 -9.35 17.72 -25.02
N ILE A 15 -8.89 17.89 -23.78
CA ILE A 15 -9.57 17.42 -22.57
C ILE A 15 -10.97 18.06 -22.47
N ALA A 16 -11.08 19.37 -22.70
CA ALA A 16 -12.37 20.07 -22.71
C ALA A 16 -13.30 19.58 -23.84
N SER A 17 -12.74 19.22 -25.01
CA SER A 17 -13.49 18.74 -26.19
C SER A 17 -13.94 17.28 -26.06
N CYS A 18 -13.12 16.41 -25.45
CA CYS A 18 -13.44 15.00 -25.23
C CYS A 18 -14.47 14.78 -24.11
N CYS A 19 -14.62 15.76 -23.20
CA CYS A 19 -15.51 15.66 -22.05
C CYS A 19 -16.88 16.30 -22.23
N ALA A 20 -17.20 16.79 -23.44
CA ALA A 20 -18.48 17.42 -23.78
C ALA A 20 -19.06 18.29 -22.63
N VAL A 21 -18.21 19.10 -21.98
CA VAL A 21 -18.69 20.21 -21.18
C VAL A 21 -18.91 21.33 -22.19
N SER A 22 -20.18 21.54 -22.57
CA SER A 22 -20.51 22.76 -23.30
C SER A 22 -19.97 23.95 -22.48
N PRO A 23 -19.28 24.93 -23.09
CA PRO A 23 -18.81 26.11 -22.36
C PRO A 23 -19.92 26.82 -21.56
N SER A 24 -21.18 26.65 -21.95
CA SER A 24 -22.38 27.08 -21.22
C SER A 24 -22.52 26.48 -19.82
N ALA A 25 -22.05 25.26 -19.56
CA ALA A 25 -22.14 24.64 -18.24
C ALA A 25 -21.12 25.21 -17.23
N LEU A 26 -20.03 25.84 -17.70
CA LEU A 26 -19.12 26.61 -16.83
C LEU A 26 -19.69 27.99 -16.47
N CYS A 27 -20.63 28.50 -17.28
CA CYS A 27 -21.20 29.84 -17.15
C CYS A 27 -22.37 29.91 -16.17
N GLU A 28 -23.10 28.82 -15.93
CA GLU A 28 -24.24 28.82 -14.98
C GLU A 28 -23.80 28.89 -13.50
N ASP A 29 -22.56 28.50 -13.18
CA ASP A 29 -22.07 28.42 -11.79
C ASP A 29 -21.21 29.62 -11.35
N LEU A 30 -20.94 30.61 -12.23
CA LEU A 30 -19.98 31.71 -11.95
C LEU A 30 -20.55 33.13 -11.91
N ASP A 31 -21.85 33.35 -12.14
CA ASP A 31 -22.46 34.71 -12.17
C ASP A 31 -21.69 35.74 -13.03
N ALA A 32 -20.93 35.28 -14.04
CA ALA A 32 -20.11 36.12 -14.88
C ALA A 32 -20.89 36.63 -16.10
N THR A 33 -20.86 37.95 -16.33
CA THR A 33 -21.59 38.58 -17.43
C THR A 33 -20.99 38.23 -18.80
N THR A 34 -21.85 38.16 -19.84
CA THR A 34 -21.54 37.77 -21.22
C THR A 34 -20.39 38.50 -21.92
N SER A 35 -19.88 39.61 -21.38
CA SER A 35 -18.71 40.33 -21.94
C SER A 35 -17.38 39.66 -21.60
N GLU A 36 -17.25 39.03 -20.42
CA GLU A 36 -16.04 38.31 -19.98
C GLU A 36 -15.83 37.01 -20.77
N VAL A 37 -16.92 36.45 -21.31
CA VAL A 37 -16.95 35.21 -22.11
C VAL A 37 -16.27 35.37 -23.48
N SER A 38 -16.29 36.57 -24.06
CA SER A 38 -15.62 36.84 -25.35
C SER A 38 -14.08 36.77 -25.26
N LEU A 39 -13.51 36.97 -24.08
CA LEU A 39 -12.07 36.88 -23.81
C LEU A 39 -11.57 35.43 -23.68
N LEU A 40 -12.42 34.53 -23.19
CA LEU A 40 -12.13 33.09 -23.06
C LEU A 40 -12.18 32.36 -24.42
N GLN A 41 -13.14 32.71 -25.28
CA GLN A 41 -13.28 32.09 -26.61
C GLN A 41 -12.19 32.52 -27.62
N THR A 42 -11.50 33.64 -27.39
CA THR A 42 -10.51 34.20 -28.33
C THR A 42 -9.06 33.94 -27.94
N GLY A 43 -8.79 33.16 -26.88
CA GLY A 43 -7.44 32.77 -26.48
C GLY A 43 -6.56 33.94 -26.00
N LYS A 44 -7.15 35.09 -25.66
CA LYS A 44 -6.42 36.27 -25.18
C LYS A 44 -6.46 36.35 -23.66
N LEU A 45 -5.80 35.41 -22.97
CA LEU A 45 -5.45 35.65 -21.56
C LEU A 45 -4.36 36.74 -21.50
N GLY A 46 -4.64 37.80 -20.77
CA GLY A 46 -3.80 39.00 -20.61
C GLY A 46 -2.40 38.78 -19.99
N LEU A 47 -1.96 37.54 -19.80
CA LEU A 47 -0.59 37.23 -19.38
C LEU A 47 0.44 37.43 -20.50
N VAL A 48 0.02 37.44 -21.77
CA VAL A 48 0.92 37.62 -22.92
C VAL A 48 1.18 39.11 -23.22
N GLN A 49 0.23 40.00 -22.95
CA GLN A 49 0.41 41.43 -23.25
C GLN A 49 1.39 42.12 -22.29
N THR A 50 1.46 41.71 -21.03
CA THR A 50 2.40 42.29 -20.05
C THR A 50 3.86 41.91 -20.33
N LEU A 51 4.12 40.83 -21.06
CA LEU A 51 5.49 40.41 -21.45
C LEU A 51 5.93 40.94 -22.82
N THR A 52 5.09 41.74 -23.51
CA THR A 52 5.44 42.34 -24.80
C THR A 52 5.58 43.87 -24.74
N SER A 53 5.25 44.51 -23.61
CA SER A 53 5.40 45.97 -23.45
C SER A 53 6.81 46.43 -23.07
N GLN A 54 7.77 45.52 -22.85
CA GLN A 54 9.15 45.87 -22.48
C GLN A 54 10.21 45.68 -23.58
N THR A 55 9.84 45.40 -24.83
CA THR A 55 10.83 45.39 -25.93
C THR A 55 10.38 46.31 -27.06
N GLY A 56 11.08 47.44 -27.18
CA GLY A 56 10.84 48.46 -28.18
C GLY A 56 11.03 47.94 -29.61
N SER A 57 10.13 48.40 -30.48
CA SER A 57 10.23 48.54 -31.94
C SER A 57 11.13 47.55 -32.71
N LYS A 58 10.51 46.70 -33.53
CA LYS A 58 10.72 46.67 -34.99
C LYS A 58 9.65 45.79 -35.66
N GLN A 59 9.11 46.32 -36.76
CA GLN A 59 8.16 45.66 -37.64
C GLN A 59 8.66 44.27 -38.05
N ALA A 60 7.86 43.24 -37.83
CA ALA A 60 8.02 41.94 -38.48
C ALA A 60 6.67 41.53 -39.07
N GLN A 61 6.69 41.34 -40.39
CA GLN A 61 5.57 40.94 -41.23
C GLN A 61 4.88 39.68 -40.70
N THR A 62 3.55 39.70 -40.75
CA THR A 62 2.68 38.61 -40.37
C THR A 62 2.69 37.56 -41.48
N GLU A 63 3.63 36.62 -41.45
CA GLU A 63 3.43 35.32 -42.09
C GLU A 63 2.57 34.48 -41.15
N THR A 64 1.34 34.18 -41.58
CA THR A 64 0.46 33.17 -40.99
C THR A 64 1.10 31.80 -41.20
N ARG A 65 2.07 31.46 -40.35
CA ARG A 65 2.57 30.09 -40.24
C ARG A 65 1.54 29.33 -39.41
N GLU A 66 0.62 28.63 -40.08
CA GLU A 66 -0.11 27.53 -39.47
C GLU A 66 0.93 26.58 -38.89
N THR A 67 1.19 26.70 -37.59
CA THR A 67 2.08 25.78 -36.88
C THR A 67 1.37 24.43 -36.86
N ASN A 68 1.78 23.56 -37.77
CA ASN A 68 1.35 22.17 -37.83
C ASN A 68 1.62 21.54 -36.46
N PHE A 69 0.56 21.18 -35.73
CA PHE A 69 0.59 20.71 -34.35
C PHE A 69 1.56 19.54 -34.14
N ALA A 70 1.59 18.61 -35.10
CA ALA A 70 2.50 17.48 -35.12
C ALA A 70 3.98 17.93 -35.19
N GLU A 71 4.27 19.02 -35.88
CA GLU A 71 5.61 19.57 -36.04
C GLU A 71 6.06 20.36 -34.80
N ALA A 72 5.15 21.05 -34.12
CA ALA A 72 5.44 21.73 -32.85
C ALA A 72 5.66 20.72 -31.71
N ALA A 73 4.82 19.68 -31.63
CA ALA A 73 4.98 18.61 -30.66
C ALA A 73 6.22 17.74 -30.96
N SER A 74 6.54 17.45 -32.23
CA SER A 74 7.77 16.72 -32.56
C SER A 74 9.05 17.53 -32.27
N LYS A 75 9.02 18.86 -32.43
CA LYS A 75 10.16 19.75 -32.12
C LYS A 75 10.50 19.82 -30.61
N VAL A 76 9.57 19.44 -29.74
CA VAL A 76 9.80 19.38 -28.28
C VAL A 76 9.85 17.92 -27.78
N GLY A 77 9.85 16.92 -28.68
CA GLY A 77 9.89 15.49 -28.33
C GLY A 77 8.57 14.94 -27.76
N LEU A 78 7.46 15.69 -27.88
CA LEU A 78 6.15 15.38 -27.30
C LEU A 78 5.12 14.86 -28.31
N GLY A 79 5.48 14.74 -29.59
CA GLY A 79 4.57 14.34 -30.67
C GLY A 79 3.93 12.96 -30.48
N VAL A 80 4.68 12.01 -29.90
CA VAL A 80 4.21 10.63 -29.70
C VAL A 80 3.31 10.49 -28.45
N PRO A 81 3.67 10.97 -27.24
CA PRO A 81 2.76 10.94 -26.09
C PRO A 81 1.41 11.61 -26.35
N VAL A 82 1.42 12.76 -27.02
CA VAL A 82 0.20 13.51 -27.34
C VAL A 82 -0.64 12.79 -28.39
N ALA A 83 -0.03 12.17 -29.40
CA ALA A 83 -0.73 11.34 -30.38
C ALA A 83 -1.33 10.07 -29.75
N VAL A 84 -0.66 9.47 -28.76
CA VAL A 84 -1.16 8.31 -28.02
C VAL A 84 -2.35 8.71 -27.16
N ILE A 85 -2.31 9.84 -26.45
CA ILE A 85 -3.47 10.36 -25.69
C ILE A 85 -4.66 10.62 -26.63
N LEU A 86 -4.42 11.25 -27.79
CA LEU A 86 -5.46 11.46 -28.80
C LEU A 86 -6.01 10.13 -29.33
N GLY A 87 -5.14 9.15 -29.59
CA GLY A 87 -5.50 7.80 -30.03
C GLY A 87 -6.34 7.05 -29.00
N SER A 88 -6.02 7.19 -27.71
CA SER A 88 -6.79 6.66 -26.58
C SER A 88 -8.19 7.27 -26.51
N CYS A 89 -8.32 8.60 -26.68
CA CYS A 89 -9.62 9.26 -26.73
C CYS A 89 -10.46 8.78 -27.93
N ILE A 90 -9.83 8.58 -29.09
CA ILE A 90 -10.49 8.03 -30.27
C ILE A 90 -10.91 6.57 -30.05
N ALA A 91 -10.08 5.75 -29.40
CA ALA A 91 -10.39 4.37 -29.06
C ALA A 91 -11.60 4.27 -28.11
N ILE A 92 -11.62 5.08 -27.04
CA ILE A 92 -12.77 5.18 -26.12
C ILE A 92 -14.03 5.63 -26.88
N PHE A 93 -13.90 6.61 -27.77
CA PHE A 93 -15.02 7.08 -28.59
C PHE A 93 -15.54 5.99 -29.55
N ILE A 94 -14.66 5.21 -30.18
CA ILE A 94 -15.04 4.09 -31.05
C ILE A 94 -15.70 2.98 -30.25
N LEU A 95 -15.13 2.58 -29.11
CA LEU A 95 -15.72 1.59 -28.19
C LEU A 95 -17.07 2.08 -27.62
N GLY A 96 -17.24 3.38 -27.45
CA GLY A 96 -18.52 3.95 -27.05
C GLY A 96 -19.61 3.87 -28.11
N LYS A 97 -19.26 3.74 -29.39
CA LYS A 97 -20.25 3.45 -30.45
C LYS A 97 -20.76 2.00 -30.42
N THR A 98 -20.06 1.10 -29.74
CA THR A 98 -20.49 -0.30 -29.57
C THR A 98 -21.29 -0.54 -28.31
N ALA A 99 -21.31 0.41 -27.37
CA ALA A 99 -22.12 0.33 -26.15
C ALA A 99 -23.61 0.51 -26.47
N ALA A 100 -24.47 -0.38 -25.97
CA ALA A 100 -25.91 -0.27 -26.08
C ALA A 100 -26.50 0.64 -24.98
N SER A 101 -25.75 0.92 -23.92
CA SER A 101 -26.17 1.79 -22.80
C SER A 101 -25.03 2.65 -22.23
N VAL A 102 -25.40 3.69 -21.47
CA VAL A 102 -24.45 4.54 -20.73
C VAL A 102 -23.65 3.72 -19.69
N LYS A 103 -24.27 2.69 -19.12
CA LYS A 103 -23.63 1.78 -18.16
C LYS A 103 -22.53 0.94 -18.82
N GLU A 104 -22.77 0.40 -20.01
CA GLU A 104 -21.75 -0.34 -20.77
C GLU A 104 -20.60 0.56 -21.23
N TYR A 105 -20.91 1.78 -21.68
CA TYR A 105 -19.89 2.78 -22.00
C TYR A 105 -18.98 3.07 -20.80
N ALA A 106 -19.59 3.33 -19.62
CA ALA A 106 -18.88 3.56 -18.37
C ALA A 106 -17.98 2.37 -18.02
N ALA A 107 -18.47 1.14 -18.20
CA ALA A 107 -17.71 -0.08 -17.93
C ALA A 107 -16.48 -0.20 -18.86
N TYR A 108 -16.62 -0.01 -20.17
CA TYR A 108 -15.49 -0.07 -21.11
C TYR A 108 -14.48 1.05 -20.88
N ALA A 109 -14.94 2.27 -20.57
CA ALA A 109 -14.07 3.38 -20.23
C ALA A 109 -13.29 3.11 -18.93
N ALA A 110 -13.92 2.48 -17.94
CA ALA A 110 -13.30 2.10 -16.68
C ALA A 110 -12.24 0.99 -16.88
N GLU A 111 -12.54 -0.05 -17.65
CA GLU A 111 -11.59 -1.11 -18.03
C GLU A 111 -10.38 -0.52 -18.78
N PHE A 112 -10.62 0.39 -19.73
CA PHE A 112 -9.55 1.07 -20.44
C PHE A 112 -8.66 1.89 -19.49
N ALA A 113 -9.25 2.74 -18.66
CA ALA A 113 -8.51 3.60 -17.74
C ALA A 113 -7.70 2.78 -16.73
N GLY A 114 -8.30 1.71 -16.18
CA GLY A 114 -7.66 0.79 -15.25
C GLY A 114 -6.49 0.03 -15.86
N THR A 115 -6.68 -0.60 -17.03
CA THR A 115 -5.61 -1.32 -17.69
C THR A 115 -4.51 -0.38 -18.19
N PHE A 116 -4.86 0.83 -18.66
CA PHE A 116 -3.87 1.82 -19.06
C PHE A 116 -2.97 2.21 -17.88
N ALA A 117 -3.55 2.56 -16.73
CA ALA A 117 -2.78 2.95 -15.54
C ALA A 117 -1.88 1.80 -15.03
N LEU A 118 -2.40 0.57 -15.04
CA LEU A 118 -1.64 -0.64 -14.69
C LEU A 118 -0.44 -0.82 -15.62
N VAL A 119 -0.67 -0.92 -16.94
CA VAL A 119 0.39 -1.21 -17.91
C VAL A 119 1.39 -0.05 -18.02
N PHE A 120 0.94 1.20 -17.85
CA PHE A 120 1.83 2.36 -17.82
C PHE A 120 2.80 2.28 -16.63
N THR A 121 2.28 1.93 -15.44
CA THR A 121 3.10 1.71 -14.24
C THR A 121 4.08 0.56 -14.43
N VAL A 122 3.64 -0.57 -15.02
CA VAL A 122 4.54 -1.69 -15.35
C VAL A 122 5.66 -1.21 -16.27
N GLY A 123 5.35 -0.51 -17.35
CA GLY A 123 6.36 0.03 -18.28
C GLY A 123 7.35 0.96 -17.56
N CYS A 124 6.87 1.80 -16.65
CA CYS A 124 7.70 2.72 -15.90
C CYS A 124 8.63 1.96 -14.95
N CYS A 125 8.10 0.99 -14.20
CA CYS A 125 8.89 0.09 -13.34
C CYS A 125 9.94 -0.71 -14.13
N VAL A 126 9.59 -1.23 -15.30
CA VAL A 126 10.54 -1.94 -16.17
C VAL A 126 11.67 -1.00 -16.62
N ALA A 127 11.35 0.25 -16.96
CA ALA A 127 12.34 1.23 -17.38
C ALA A 127 13.24 1.73 -16.23
N THR A 128 12.72 1.83 -15.00
CA THR A 128 13.48 2.30 -13.82
C THR A 128 14.23 1.19 -13.09
N GLY A 129 13.77 -0.06 -13.17
CA GLY A 129 14.54 -1.26 -12.80
C GLY A 129 14.74 -1.54 -11.30
N SER A 130 13.94 -0.97 -10.39
CA SER A 130 14.09 -1.24 -8.94
C SER A 130 13.64 -2.66 -8.55
N GLY A 131 14.59 -3.53 -8.22
CA GLY A 131 14.30 -4.89 -7.72
C GLY A 131 13.61 -4.95 -6.35
N VAL A 132 13.61 -3.86 -5.57
CA VAL A 132 13.02 -3.81 -4.22
C VAL A 132 11.58 -3.32 -4.24
N TRP A 133 11.23 -2.35 -5.09
CA TRP A 133 9.94 -1.65 -4.99
C TRP A 133 8.99 -1.82 -6.18
N ASN A 134 9.49 -2.29 -7.33
CA ASN A 134 8.69 -2.38 -8.56
C ASN A 134 7.42 -3.23 -8.40
N ALA A 135 7.54 -4.43 -7.84
CA ALA A 135 6.38 -5.32 -7.65
C ALA A 135 5.34 -4.69 -6.72
N THR A 136 5.79 -4.01 -5.67
CA THR A 136 4.91 -3.26 -4.75
C THR A 136 4.22 -2.09 -5.45
N ALA A 137 4.91 -1.33 -6.31
CA ALA A 137 4.30 -0.26 -7.08
C ALA A 137 3.22 -0.79 -8.07
N ILE A 138 3.52 -1.87 -8.79
CA ILE A 138 2.57 -2.49 -9.73
C ILE A 138 1.34 -3.06 -8.98
N ALA A 139 1.56 -3.67 -7.81
CA ALA A 139 0.49 -4.14 -6.94
C ALA A 139 -0.41 -2.99 -6.45
N CYS A 140 0.20 -1.88 -6.03
CA CYS A 140 -0.51 -0.67 -5.62
C CYS A 140 -1.38 -0.13 -6.74
N VAL A 141 -0.89 0.01 -7.98
CA VAL A 141 -1.74 0.52 -9.08
C VAL A 141 -2.89 -0.44 -9.41
N LEU A 142 -2.65 -1.76 -9.39
CA LEU A 142 -3.72 -2.74 -9.62
C LEU A 142 -4.81 -2.62 -8.56
N MET A 143 -4.42 -2.60 -7.29
CA MET A 143 -5.36 -2.46 -6.17
C MET A 143 -6.22 -1.20 -6.30
N VAL A 144 -5.61 -0.03 -6.53
CA VAL A 144 -6.37 1.23 -6.56
C VAL A 144 -7.29 1.31 -7.77
N MET A 145 -6.86 0.79 -8.93
CA MET A 145 -7.73 0.77 -10.10
C MET A 145 -8.87 -0.22 -9.92
N VAL A 146 -8.66 -1.36 -9.25
CA VAL A 146 -9.75 -2.28 -8.87
C VAL A 146 -10.76 -1.57 -7.94
N TYR A 147 -10.32 -0.79 -6.95
CA TYR A 147 -11.24 -0.02 -6.11
C TYR A 147 -12.00 1.06 -6.89
N ALA A 148 -11.32 1.77 -7.80
CA ALA A 148 -11.93 2.85 -8.56
C ALA A 148 -12.88 2.37 -9.67
N THR A 149 -12.60 1.21 -10.28
CA THR A 149 -13.31 0.73 -11.48
C THR A 149 -14.20 -0.48 -11.22
N GLY A 150 -13.98 -1.20 -10.12
CA GLY A 150 -14.75 -2.37 -9.70
C GLY A 150 -16.26 -2.11 -9.61
N PRO A 151 -16.73 -1.04 -8.92
CA PRO A 151 -18.15 -0.70 -8.86
C PRO A 151 -18.81 -0.37 -10.20
N ILE A 152 -18.01 -0.10 -11.24
CA ILE A 152 -18.47 0.33 -12.57
C ILE A 152 -18.49 -0.84 -13.55
N SER A 153 -17.36 -1.56 -13.64
CA SER A 153 -17.06 -2.54 -14.69
C SER A 153 -16.85 -3.96 -14.17
N GLY A 154 -16.70 -4.14 -12.86
CA GLY A 154 -16.12 -5.35 -12.27
C GLY A 154 -14.61 -5.23 -12.05
N GLY A 155 -13.92 -4.30 -12.72
CA GLY A 155 -12.50 -4.03 -12.50
C GLY A 155 -11.63 -5.23 -12.87
N HIS A 156 -11.90 -5.86 -14.01
CA HIS A 156 -11.18 -7.06 -14.45
C HIS A 156 -9.73 -6.72 -14.80
N LEU A 157 -9.55 -5.63 -15.57
CA LEU A 157 -8.28 -5.02 -15.99
C LEU A 157 -7.27 -5.97 -16.66
N ASN A 158 -7.71 -7.19 -16.97
CA ASN A 158 -6.89 -8.33 -17.37
C ASN A 158 -7.76 -9.32 -18.18
N PRO A 159 -7.37 -9.65 -19.42
CA PRO A 159 -8.11 -10.63 -20.23
C PRO A 159 -8.18 -12.03 -19.62
N ALA A 160 -7.15 -12.46 -18.89
CA ALA A 160 -7.14 -13.75 -18.18
C ALA A 160 -8.16 -13.77 -17.02
N VAL A 161 -8.28 -12.67 -16.28
CA VAL A 161 -9.31 -12.51 -15.23
C VAL A 161 -10.72 -12.52 -15.83
N THR A 162 -10.92 -11.80 -16.94
CA THR A 162 -12.19 -11.78 -17.67
C THR A 162 -12.58 -13.19 -18.12
N LEU A 163 -11.63 -13.96 -18.67
CA LEU A 163 -11.85 -15.36 -19.05
C LEU A 163 -12.18 -16.23 -17.83
N ALA A 164 -11.44 -16.11 -16.72
CA ALA A 164 -11.66 -16.92 -15.51
C ALA A 164 -13.06 -16.71 -14.94
N LEU A 165 -13.55 -15.46 -14.90
CA LEU A 165 -14.89 -15.12 -14.45
C LEU A 165 -15.98 -15.73 -15.35
N ALA A 166 -15.82 -15.63 -16.67
CA ALA A 166 -16.75 -16.25 -17.62
C ALA A 166 -16.72 -17.78 -17.53
N LEU A 167 -15.51 -18.36 -17.45
CA LEU A 167 -15.33 -19.79 -17.23
C LEU A 167 -15.97 -20.25 -15.94
N ALA A 168 -16.10 -19.43 -14.90
CA ALA A 168 -16.70 -19.75 -13.60
C ALA A 168 -18.20 -19.45 -13.50
N ASP A 169 -18.86 -19.05 -14.61
CA ASP A 169 -20.27 -18.61 -14.64
C ASP A 169 -20.54 -17.37 -13.78
N LYS A 170 -19.55 -16.47 -13.69
CA LYS A 170 -19.61 -15.21 -12.94
C LYS A 170 -19.61 -13.97 -13.84
N PHE A 171 -19.49 -14.16 -15.16
CA PHE A 171 -19.51 -13.09 -16.14
C PHE A 171 -20.06 -13.58 -17.49
N ASP A 172 -20.73 -12.69 -18.22
CA ASP A 172 -21.40 -13.05 -19.47
C ASP A 172 -20.41 -13.23 -20.62
N TRP A 173 -20.49 -14.38 -21.29
CA TRP A 173 -19.62 -14.72 -22.43
C TRP A 173 -19.69 -13.73 -23.60
N GLU A 174 -20.82 -13.05 -23.77
CA GLU A 174 -21.02 -12.06 -24.84
C GLU A 174 -20.15 -10.79 -24.64
N GLN A 175 -19.83 -10.45 -23.39
CA GLN A 175 -19.05 -9.26 -23.05
C GLN A 175 -17.53 -9.53 -23.06
N VAL A 176 -17.13 -10.81 -22.96
CA VAL A 176 -15.72 -11.22 -22.89
C VAL A 176 -14.87 -10.65 -24.04
N PRO A 177 -15.27 -10.76 -25.33
CA PRO A 177 -14.45 -10.26 -26.43
C PRO A 177 -14.22 -8.75 -26.36
N VAL A 178 -15.22 -7.99 -25.94
CA VAL A 178 -15.16 -6.52 -25.87
C VAL A 178 -14.28 -6.08 -24.71
N TYR A 179 -14.40 -6.72 -23.54
CA TYR A 179 -13.52 -6.48 -22.40
C TYR A 179 -12.06 -6.77 -22.74
N CYS A 180 -11.77 -7.96 -23.30
CA CYS A 180 -10.43 -8.36 -23.68
C CYS A 180 -9.82 -7.41 -24.72
N ALA A 181 -10.59 -7.01 -25.74
CA ALA A 181 -10.14 -6.06 -26.75
C ALA A 181 -9.84 -4.68 -26.14
N THR A 182 -10.72 -4.18 -25.26
CA THR A 182 -10.56 -2.90 -24.56
C THR A 182 -9.27 -2.88 -23.74
N GLN A 183 -9.03 -3.94 -22.96
CA GLN A 183 -7.85 -4.09 -22.12
C GLN A 183 -6.56 -4.17 -22.96
N ILE A 184 -6.55 -4.94 -24.06
CA ILE A 184 -5.38 -5.04 -24.95
C ILE A 184 -5.06 -3.69 -25.60
N VAL A 185 -6.07 -2.96 -26.08
CA VAL A 185 -5.88 -1.62 -26.66
C VAL A 185 -5.32 -0.65 -25.62
N ALA A 186 -5.83 -0.70 -24.38
CA ALA A 186 -5.31 0.09 -23.27
C ALA A 186 -3.85 -0.26 -22.96
N GLY A 187 -3.49 -1.54 -22.96
CA GLY A 187 -2.12 -2.01 -22.75
C GLY A 187 -1.15 -1.53 -23.84
N ILE A 188 -1.55 -1.64 -25.12
CA ILE A 188 -0.76 -1.13 -26.25
C ILE A 188 -0.56 0.39 -26.16
N ALA A 189 -1.62 1.13 -25.83
CA ALA A 189 -1.54 2.58 -25.66
C ALA A 189 -0.60 2.96 -24.51
N ALA A 190 -0.71 2.29 -23.36
CA ALA A 190 0.15 2.52 -22.20
C ALA A 190 1.61 2.17 -22.50
N GLY A 191 1.89 1.00 -23.07
CA GLY A 191 3.24 0.58 -23.44
C GLY A 191 3.90 1.54 -24.43
N SER A 192 3.15 2.04 -25.42
CA SER A 192 3.62 3.04 -26.38
C SER A 192 3.92 4.39 -25.71
N CYS A 193 3.08 4.80 -24.76
CA CYS A 193 3.29 6.02 -23.97
C CYS A 193 4.61 5.91 -23.19
N THR A 194 4.81 4.82 -22.45
CA THR A 194 6.01 4.63 -21.65
C THR A 194 7.28 4.52 -22.49
N ALA A 195 7.22 3.80 -23.62
CA ALA A 195 8.35 3.71 -24.55
C ALA A 195 8.77 5.08 -25.11
N SER A 196 7.80 5.97 -25.33
CA SER A 196 8.07 7.34 -25.77
C SER A 196 8.62 8.25 -24.66
N LEU A 197 8.28 7.96 -23.39
CA LEU A 197 8.68 8.76 -22.24
C LEU A 197 10.08 8.40 -21.72
N LEU A 198 10.38 7.10 -21.58
CA LEU A 198 11.53 6.58 -20.83
C LEU A 198 12.52 5.79 -21.68
N SER A 199 12.02 4.94 -22.57
CA SER A 199 12.70 4.22 -23.67
C SER A 199 11.93 2.93 -23.97
N ALA A 200 12.05 2.42 -25.20
CA ALA A 200 11.46 1.14 -25.56
C ALA A 200 12.09 -0.01 -24.75
N PRO A 201 11.27 -0.88 -24.12
CA PRO A 201 11.78 -2.02 -23.38
C PRO A 201 12.44 -3.05 -24.31
N GLU A 202 13.18 -3.98 -23.70
CA GLU A 202 13.62 -5.17 -24.41
C GLU A 202 12.43 -6.08 -24.77
N PRO A 203 12.54 -6.89 -25.84
CA PRO A 203 11.49 -7.82 -26.23
C PRO A 203 11.16 -8.81 -25.11
N LEU A 204 9.89 -9.23 -25.04
CA LEU A 204 9.44 -10.17 -24.02
C LEU A 204 10.12 -11.54 -24.23
N ALA A 205 10.83 -12.02 -23.22
CA ALA A 205 11.57 -13.28 -23.26
C ALA A 205 11.78 -13.84 -21.84
N PRO A 206 12.05 -15.14 -21.68
CA PRO A 206 12.55 -15.68 -20.42
C PRO A 206 13.77 -14.90 -19.95
N ALA A 207 13.83 -14.59 -18.66
CA ALA A 207 14.90 -13.77 -18.10
C ALA A 207 16.18 -14.59 -17.87
N GLY A 208 17.33 -13.98 -18.13
CA GLY A 208 18.64 -14.63 -17.90
C GLY A 208 18.78 -15.97 -18.62
N ASP A 209 19.24 -16.99 -17.88
CA ASP A 209 19.47 -18.34 -18.40
C ASP A 209 18.21 -19.23 -18.35
N PHE A 210 17.06 -18.71 -17.92
CA PHE A 210 15.82 -19.48 -17.86
C PHE A 210 15.28 -19.76 -19.27
N THR A 211 14.64 -20.91 -19.44
CA THR A 211 14.02 -21.32 -20.70
C THR A 211 12.52 -21.03 -20.72
N TRP A 212 11.91 -21.20 -21.89
CA TRP A 212 10.46 -21.09 -22.09
C TRP A 212 9.62 -21.95 -21.16
N SER A 213 10.10 -23.12 -20.74
CA SER A 213 9.35 -23.97 -19.81
C SER A 213 9.25 -23.35 -18.42
N TYR A 214 10.31 -22.69 -17.96
CA TYR A 214 10.30 -21.99 -16.67
C TYR A 214 9.36 -20.79 -16.70
N ALA A 215 9.42 -20.00 -17.77
CA ALA A 215 8.49 -18.89 -17.97
C ALA A 215 7.03 -19.39 -18.02
N CYS A 216 6.75 -20.48 -18.75
CA CYS A 216 5.43 -21.11 -18.80
C CYS A 216 4.92 -21.50 -17.41
N VAL A 217 5.76 -22.15 -16.60
CA VAL A 217 5.38 -22.59 -15.24
C VAL A 217 5.03 -21.39 -14.36
N VAL A 218 5.87 -20.36 -14.37
CA VAL A 218 5.69 -19.17 -13.53
C VAL A 218 4.46 -18.36 -13.94
N GLU A 219 4.32 -18.05 -15.22
CA GLU A 219 3.19 -17.27 -15.75
C GLU A 219 1.86 -18.01 -15.55
N THR A 220 1.85 -19.35 -15.69
CA THR A 220 0.67 -20.17 -15.43
C THR A 220 0.28 -20.13 -13.94
N ILE A 221 1.22 -20.34 -13.02
CA ILE A 221 0.93 -20.47 -11.58
C ILE A 221 0.51 -19.14 -10.95
N TYR A 222 1.17 -18.04 -11.27
CA TYR A 222 0.81 -16.75 -10.69
C TYR A 222 -0.40 -16.12 -11.37
N THR A 223 -0.67 -16.41 -12.64
CA THR A 223 -1.98 -16.09 -13.25
C THR A 223 -3.10 -16.93 -12.66
N PHE A 224 -2.84 -18.22 -12.38
CA PHE A 224 -3.75 -19.07 -11.63
C PHE A 224 -4.07 -18.43 -10.27
N MET A 225 -3.05 -18.03 -9.50
CA MET A 225 -3.24 -17.38 -8.21
C MET A 225 -4.07 -16.10 -8.35
N LEU A 226 -3.75 -15.24 -9.33
CA LEU A 226 -4.46 -13.98 -9.57
C LEU A 226 -5.95 -14.23 -9.86
N CYS A 227 -6.24 -15.10 -10.83
CA CYS A 227 -7.61 -15.44 -11.20
C CYS A 227 -8.35 -16.14 -10.05
N PHE A 228 -7.68 -17.02 -9.31
CA PHE A 228 -8.27 -17.75 -8.18
C PHE A 228 -8.64 -16.82 -7.03
N VAL A 229 -7.80 -15.83 -6.73
CA VAL A 229 -8.06 -14.80 -5.72
C VAL A 229 -9.19 -13.89 -6.18
N VAL A 230 -9.24 -13.46 -7.45
CA VAL A 230 -10.37 -12.68 -7.97
C VAL A 230 -11.68 -13.46 -7.81
N LEU A 231 -11.70 -14.73 -8.22
CA LEU A 231 -12.90 -15.57 -8.14
C LEU A 231 -13.38 -15.75 -6.69
N ASN A 232 -12.48 -16.03 -5.75
CA ASN A 232 -12.86 -16.25 -4.35
C ASN A 232 -13.16 -14.96 -3.58
N CYS A 233 -12.46 -13.86 -3.84
CA CYS A 233 -12.61 -12.63 -3.05
C CYS A 233 -13.63 -11.65 -3.64
N ALA A 234 -13.74 -11.57 -4.97
CA ALA A 234 -14.62 -10.61 -5.64
C ALA A 234 -15.91 -11.26 -6.18
N ALA A 235 -15.85 -12.51 -6.68
CA ALA A 235 -16.97 -13.13 -7.38
C ALA A 235 -17.75 -14.19 -6.57
N SER A 236 -17.16 -14.72 -5.49
CA SER A 236 -17.85 -15.71 -4.65
C SER A 236 -19.04 -15.08 -3.95
N ILE A 237 -20.19 -15.75 -4.03
CA ILE A 237 -21.45 -15.25 -3.43
C ILE A 237 -21.33 -15.24 -1.91
N ARG A 238 -20.68 -16.26 -1.32
CA ARG A 238 -20.49 -16.38 0.13
C ARG A 238 -19.48 -15.38 0.69
N ASN A 239 -18.41 -15.10 -0.08
CA ASN A 239 -17.32 -14.24 0.39
C ASN A 239 -17.55 -12.74 0.07
N ASN A 240 -18.37 -12.45 -0.93
CA ASN A 240 -18.75 -11.10 -1.33
C ASN A 240 -20.26 -10.99 -1.50
N GLU A 241 -21.02 -11.25 -0.42
CA GLU A 241 -22.47 -11.07 -0.43
C GLU A 241 -22.81 -9.63 -0.84
N ALA A 242 -23.74 -9.45 -1.79
CA ALA A 242 -24.09 -8.14 -2.37
C ALA A 242 -24.55 -7.07 -1.35
N LYS A 243 -24.85 -7.47 -0.10
CA LYS A 243 -25.26 -6.60 1.00
C LYS A 243 -24.17 -6.33 2.04
N ASP A 244 -23.02 -7.02 1.99
CA ASP A 244 -21.97 -6.97 3.03
C ASP A 244 -20.87 -5.93 2.72
N GLY A 245 -20.85 -5.39 1.49
CA GLY A 245 -19.99 -4.26 1.12
C GLY A 245 -18.48 -4.55 1.24
N ASN A 246 -18.05 -5.81 1.07
CA ASN A 246 -16.65 -6.24 1.19
C ASN A 246 -15.73 -5.37 0.30
N GLN A 247 -14.76 -4.68 0.90
CA GLN A 247 -13.79 -3.81 0.21
C GLN A 247 -12.35 -4.38 0.22
N PHE A 248 -12.13 -5.63 0.64
CA PHE A 248 -10.78 -6.19 0.79
C PHE A 248 -10.33 -6.96 -0.46
N PHE A 249 -11.23 -7.23 -1.39
CA PHE A 249 -10.91 -7.92 -2.63
C PHE A 249 -9.82 -7.19 -3.43
N GLY A 250 -9.84 -5.86 -3.50
CA GLY A 250 -8.79 -5.08 -4.18
C GLY A 250 -7.41 -5.26 -3.54
N LEU A 251 -7.34 -5.24 -2.21
CA LEU A 251 -6.11 -5.51 -1.44
C LEU A 251 -5.59 -6.92 -1.70
N ALA A 252 -6.47 -7.93 -1.62
CA ALA A 252 -6.12 -9.32 -1.91
C ALA A 252 -5.62 -9.48 -3.36
N ILE A 253 -6.28 -8.88 -4.34
CA ILE A 253 -5.88 -8.94 -5.75
C ILE A 253 -4.51 -8.28 -5.97
N GLY A 254 -4.29 -7.08 -5.42
CA GLY A 254 -3.01 -6.38 -5.54
C GLY A 254 -1.84 -7.17 -4.96
N PHE A 255 -2.02 -7.78 -3.79
CA PHE A 255 -0.95 -8.55 -3.14
C PHE A 255 -0.57 -9.84 -3.91
N VAL A 256 -1.39 -10.34 -4.84
CA VAL A 256 -0.94 -11.41 -5.75
C VAL A 256 0.24 -10.94 -6.60
N ILE A 257 0.24 -9.67 -7.01
CA ILE A 257 1.35 -9.08 -7.78
C ILE A 257 2.61 -8.93 -6.92
N ILE A 258 2.48 -8.69 -5.61
CA ILE A 258 3.62 -8.74 -4.69
C ILE A 258 4.17 -10.17 -4.64
N ALA A 259 3.30 -11.17 -4.43
CA ALA A 259 3.71 -12.56 -4.37
C ALA A 259 4.39 -13.04 -5.67
N GLY A 260 3.75 -12.84 -6.82
CA GLY A 260 4.25 -13.31 -8.11
C GLY A 260 5.34 -12.43 -8.70
N GLY A 261 5.32 -11.13 -8.46
CA GLY A 261 6.31 -10.21 -9.03
C GLY A 261 7.71 -10.41 -8.44
N TYR A 262 7.82 -10.61 -7.12
CA TYR A 262 9.12 -10.91 -6.50
C TYR A 262 9.55 -12.38 -6.69
N ALA A 263 8.61 -13.33 -6.68
CA ALA A 263 8.93 -14.75 -6.85
C ALA A 263 9.15 -15.19 -8.31
N GLY A 264 8.34 -14.65 -9.23
CA GLY A 264 8.29 -15.08 -10.64
C GLY A 264 8.84 -14.07 -11.64
N GLY A 265 8.88 -12.79 -11.28
CA GLY A 265 9.43 -11.71 -12.10
C GLY A 265 10.85 -11.98 -12.60
N PRO A 266 11.80 -12.43 -11.73
CA PRO A 266 13.17 -12.75 -12.15
C PRO A 266 13.30 -13.91 -13.17
N VAL A 267 12.23 -14.64 -13.44
CA VAL A 267 12.20 -15.76 -14.41
C VAL A 267 11.54 -15.36 -15.73
N SER A 268 10.42 -14.63 -15.66
CA SER A 268 9.50 -14.45 -16.80
C SER A 268 9.17 -12.99 -17.12
N GLY A 269 9.61 -12.05 -16.29
CA GLY A 269 9.12 -10.67 -16.29
C GLY A 269 7.84 -10.50 -15.47
N GLY A 270 7.10 -11.57 -15.16
CA GLY A 270 5.95 -11.55 -14.25
C GLY A 270 4.76 -10.75 -14.78
N CYS A 271 4.31 -11.06 -16.01
CA CYS A 271 3.24 -10.32 -16.66
C CYS A 271 1.88 -10.61 -16.01
N PHE A 272 1.54 -11.90 -15.87
CA PHE A 272 0.29 -12.42 -15.30
C PHE A 272 -0.99 -11.83 -15.91
N ASN A 273 -0.87 -11.17 -17.07
CA ASN A 273 -1.88 -10.34 -17.69
C ASN A 273 -1.57 -10.19 -19.20
N PRO A 274 -2.44 -10.73 -20.06
CA PRO A 274 -2.33 -10.58 -21.51
C PRO A 274 -2.17 -9.14 -21.99
N ALA A 275 -2.84 -8.17 -21.36
CA ALA A 275 -2.73 -6.76 -21.73
C ALA A 275 -1.36 -6.16 -21.36
N VAL A 276 -0.74 -6.63 -20.28
CA VAL A 276 0.65 -6.28 -19.93
C VAL A 276 1.61 -6.87 -20.95
N ALA A 277 1.47 -8.17 -21.26
CA ALA A 277 2.31 -8.85 -22.23
C ALA A 277 2.25 -8.18 -23.61
N PHE A 278 1.04 -7.87 -24.12
CA PHE A 278 0.88 -7.13 -25.37
C PHE A 278 1.45 -5.71 -25.30
N GLY A 279 1.22 -4.99 -24.20
CA GLY A 279 1.68 -3.62 -24.04
C GLY A 279 3.20 -3.49 -24.07
N VAL A 280 3.90 -4.33 -23.30
CA VAL A 280 5.37 -4.36 -23.22
C VAL A 280 5.99 -4.81 -24.54
N ASP A 281 5.46 -5.88 -25.14
CA ASP A 281 6.05 -6.48 -26.34
C ASP A 281 5.82 -5.60 -27.57
N PHE A 282 4.62 -5.04 -27.74
CA PHE A 282 4.30 -4.12 -28.84
C PHE A 282 5.20 -2.88 -28.85
N SER A 283 5.50 -2.33 -27.68
CA SER A 283 6.35 -1.14 -27.54
C SER A 283 7.85 -1.45 -27.47
N SER A 284 8.22 -2.73 -27.52
CA SER A 284 9.60 -3.18 -27.44
C SER A 284 10.43 -2.78 -28.67
N LYS A 285 11.76 -2.86 -28.55
CA LYS A 285 12.70 -2.60 -29.66
C LYS A 285 12.50 -3.54 -30.86
N ALA A 286 11.89 -4.70 -30.68
CA ALA A 286 11.61 -5.66 -31.75
C ALA A 286 10.17 -5.56 -32.31
N GLY A 287 9.30 -4.76 -31.68
CA GLY A 287 7.86 -4.76 -31.96
C GLY A 287 7.18 -6.05 -31.49
N LEU A 288 5.98 -6.31 -32.01
CA LEU A 288 5.16 -7.46 -31.63
C LEU A 288 5.90 -8.79 -31.90
N GLY A 289 6.10 -9.60 -30.87
CA GLY A 289 6.85 -10.85 -30.90
C GLY A 289 6.18 -11.94 -30.06
N TRP A 290 6.68 -12.15 -28.85
CA TRP A 290 6.36 -13.32 -28.04
C TRP A 290 5.15 -13.18 -27.10
N SER A 291 4.45 -12.04 -27.11
CA SER A 291 3.26 -11.83 -26.27
C SER A 291 2.24 -12.96 -26.38
N PHE A 292 2.03 -13.55 -27.56
CA PHE A 292 1.11 -14.68 -27.75
C PHE A 292 1.45 -15.92 -26.91
N ALA A 293 2.73 -16.18 -26.64
CA ALA A 293 3.13 -17.31 -25.80
C ALA A 293 2.74 -17.06 -24.34
N TRP A 294 3.00 -15.85 -23.82
CA TRP A 294 2.57 -15.42 -22.48
C TRP A 294 1.06 -15.53 -22.33
N VAL A 295 0.31 -15.01 -23.30
CA VAL A 295 -1.15 -15.11 -23.33
C VAL A 295 -1.58 -16.57 -23.23
N GLY A 296 -0.95 -17.49 -23.95
CA GLY A 296 -1.22 -18.93 -23.84
C GLY A 296 -1.05 -19.46 -22.41
N PHE A 297 0.07 -19.13 -21.76
CA PHE A 297 0.36 -19.56 -20.38
C PHE A 297 -0.63 -18.98 -19.36
N GLU A 298 -0.94 -17.69 -19.50
CA GLU A 298 -1.86 -16.95 -18.64
C GLU A 298 -3.30 -17.49 -18.76
N MET A 299 -3.76 -17.81 -19.99
CA MET A 299 -5.09 -18.39 -20.21
C MET A 299 -5.23 -19.81 -19.62
N VAL A 300 -4.14 -20.60 -19.63
CA VAL A 300 -4.12 -21.89 -18.93
C VAL A 300 -4.25 -21.68 -17.42
N GLY A 301 -3.54 -20.70 -16.86
CA GLY A 301 -3.67 -20.32 -15.45
C GLY A 301 -5.10 -19.93 -15.07
N ALA A 302 -5.74 -19.09 -15.89
CA ALA A 302 -7.15 -18.69 -15.72
C ALA A 302 -8.13 -19.88 -15.72
N ALA A 303 -7.94 -20.83 -16.65
CA ALA A 303 -8.79 -22.01 -16.73
C ALA A 303 -8.63 -22.92 -15.49
N LEU A 304 -7.40 -23.16 -15.05
CA LEU A 304 -7.12 -23.92 -13.83
C LEU A 304 -7.72 -23.24 -12.58
N ALA A 305 -7.72 -21.92 -12.52
CA ALA A 305 -8.30 -21.16 -11.42
C ALA A 305 -9.82 -21.34 -11.35
N ALA A 306 -10.51 -21.26 -12.50
CA ALA A 306 -11.96 -21.50 -12.58
C ALA A 306 -12.34 -22.94 -12.21
N LEU A 307 -11.51 -23.92 -12.57
CA LEU A 307 -11.67 -25.32 -12.15
C LEU A 307 -11.50 -25.49 -10.64
N ALA A 308 -10.42 -24.95 -10.07
CA ALA A 308 -10.17 -25.00 -8.64
C ALA A 308 -11.28 -24.30 -7.84
N PHE A 309 -11.75 -23.15 -8.31
CA PHE A 309 -12.86 -22.42 -7.70
C PHE A 309 -14.13 -23.27 -7.61
N ARG A 310 -14.50 -23.98 -8.68
CA ARG A 310 -15.64 -24.93 -8.66
C ARG A 310 -15.49 -26.05 -7.64
N VAL A 311 -14.26 -26.54 -7.44
CA VAL A 311 -13.98 -27.60 -6.47
C VAL A 311 -14.11 -27.08 -5.05
N VAL A 312 -13.58 -25.88 -4.76
CA VAL A 312 -13.57 -25.34 -3.39
C VAL A 312 -14.84 -24.56 -3.02
N ARG A 313 -15.68 -24.21 -4.01
CA ARG A 313 -16.95 -23.48 -3.85
C ARG A 313 -18.15 -24.20 -4.50
N PRO A 314 -18.42 -25.48 -4.22
CA PRO A 314 -19.59 -26.14 -4.81
C PRO A 314 -20.91 -25.47 -4.41
N GLU A 315 -20.95 -24.78 -3.26
CA GLU A 315 -22.11 -24.02 -2.78
C GLU A 315 -22.50 -22.86 -3.68
N ASP A 316 -21.55 -22.28 -4.42
CA ASP A 316 -21.80 -21.16 -5.33
C ASP A 316 -22.61 -21.57 -6.58
N TYR A 317 -22.80 -22.88 -6.79
CA TYR A 317 -23.51 -23.48 -7.92
C TYR A 317 -24.80 -24.22 -7.51
N GLY A 318 -25.14 -24.25 -6.21
CA GLY A 318 -26.28 -24.99 -5.67
C GLY A 318 -27.57 -24.17 -5.48
N GLY A 319 -27.57 -22.88 -5.82
CA GLY A 319 -28.69 -21.94 -5.60
C GLY A 319 -28.80 -21.40 -4.17
N ASP A 320 -29.79 -20.54 -3.88
CA ASP A 320 -29.87 -19.83 -2.58
C ASP A 320 -29.92 -20.76 -1.34
N SER A 321 -30.52 -21.95 -1.48
CA SER A 321 -30.61 -22.93 -0.39
C SER A 321 -29.28 -23.57 -0.01
N SER A 322 -28.25 -23.54 -0.87
CA SER A 322 -26.94 -24.09 -0.56
C SER A 322 -26.03 -23.13 0.19
N LEU A 323 -26.45 -21.89 0.45
CA LEU A 323 -25.60 -20.86 1.08
C LEU A 323 -25.75 -20.76 2.60
N SER A 324 -26.87 -21.22 3.19
CA SER A 324 -27.04 -21.13 4.64
C SER A 324 -28.04 -22.14 5.24
N PRO A 325 -27.65 -22.94 6.25
CA PRO A 325 -26.29 -23.10 6.77
C PRO A 325 -25.47 -24.05 5.89
N TYR A 326 -24.38 -23.56 5.30
CA TYR A 326 -23.43 -24.38 4.54
C TYR A 326 -22.18 -24.65 5.36
N GLU A 327 -21.85 -25.94 5.50
CA GLU A 327 -20.59 -26.39 6.08
C GLU A 327 -19.76 -27.08 4.99
N PRO A 328 -18.55 -26.56 4.68
CA PRO A 328 -17.69 -27.17 3.68
C PRO A 328 -17.37 -28.64 4.01
N PRO A 329 -17.55 -29.58 3.08
CA PRO A 329 -17.19 -30.97 3.30
C PRO A 329 -15.68 -31.12 3.45
N LEU A 330 -15.23 -32.20 4.11
CA LEU A 330 -13.81 -32.39 4.43
C LEU A 330 -12.90 -32.31 3.21
N TYR A 331 -13.27 -32.89 2.06
CA TYR A 331 -12.41 -32.84 0.87
C TYR A 331 -12.18 -31.39 0.38
N VAL A 332 -13.19 -30.51 0.48
CA VAL A 332 -13.08 -29.09 0.13
C VAL A 332 -12.11 -28.40 1.09
N LYS A 333 -12.22 -28.68 2.39
CA LYS A 333 -11.29 -28.18 3.41
C LYS A 333 -9.85 -28.62 3.13
N LEU A 334 -9.63 -29.89 2.77
CA LEU A 334 -8.29 -30.42 2.47
C LEU A 334 -7.71 -29.83 1.18
N VAL A 335 -8.50 -29.68 0.11
CA VAL A 335 -8.05 -29.01 -1.12
C VAL A 335 -7.68 -27.55 -0.85
N SER A 336 -8.48 -26.86 -0.03
CA SER A 336 -8.19 -25.51 0.44
C SER A 336 -6.85 -25.42 1.16
N GLU A 337 -6.60 -26.28 2.16
CA GLU A 337 -5.32 -26.34 2.88
C GLU A 337 -4.14 -26.66 1.94
N PHE A 338 -4.33 -27.56 0.98
CA PHE A 338 -3.30 -27.87 -0.01
C PHE A 338 -2.94 -26.66 -0.88
N LEU A 339 -3.94 -26.00 -1.48
CA LEU A 339 -3.72 -24.87 -2.39
C LEU A 339 -3.05 -23.68 -1.68
N GLY A 340 -3.53 -23.34 -0.48
CA GLY A 340 -2.96 -22.24 0.29
C GLY A 340 -1.50 -22.47 0.68
N VAL A 341 -1.17 -23.67 1.17
CA VAL A 341 0.22 -24.03 1.51
C VAL A 341 1.08 -24.13 0.27
N PHE A 342 0.59 -24.74 -0.81
CA PHE A 342 1.34 -24.86 -2.06
C PHE A 342 1.76 -23.48 -2.58
N MET A 343 0.84 -22.51 -2.65
CA MET A 343 1.14 -21.16 -3.12
C MET A 343 2.10 -20.41 -2.18
N LEU A 344 1.92 -20.54 -0.86
CA LEU A 344 2.82 -19.97 0.14
C LEU A 344 4.25 -20.51 -0.03
N VAL A 345 4.40 -21.83 0.01
CA VAL A 345 5.71 -22.49 0.02
C VAL A 345 6.42 -22.31 -1.32
N LEU A 346 5.70 -22.33 -2.44
CA LEU A 346 6.27 -22.04 -3.75
C LEU A 346 6.80 -20.61 -3.79
N THR A 347 6.03 -19.64 -3.30
CA THR A 347 6.44 -18.23 -3.28
C THR A 347 7.65 -18.02 -2.39
N VAL A 348 7.69 -18.60 -1.19
CA VAL A 348 8.87 -18.56 -0.31
C VAL A 348 10.08 -19.16 -1.02
N GLY A 349 9.96 -20.39 -1.53
CA GLY A 349 11.08 -21.12 -2.12
C GLY A 349 11.64 -20.45 -3.38
N LEU A 350 10.80 -19.91 -4.26
CA LEU A 350 11.25 -19.15 -5.42
C LEU A 350 11.98 -17.87 -5.03
N ASN A 351 11.47 -17.10 -4.06
CA ASN A 351 12.16 -15.91 -3.56
C ASN A 351 13.55 -16.26 -2.98
N VAL A 352 13.63 -17.33 -2.18
CA VAL A 352 14.89 -17.81 -1.59
C VAL A 352 15.88 -18.22 -2.68
N VAL A 353 15.45 -19.08 -3.61
CA VAL A 353 16.32 -19.63 -4.67
C VAL A 353 16.78 -18.56 -5.66
N LEU A 354 15.94 -17.56 -5.94
CA LEU A 354 16.24 -16.47 -6.88
C LEU A 354 16.92 -15.27 -6.20
N GLY A 355 17.11 -15.29 -4.88
CA GLY A 355 17.82 -14.25 -4.13
C GLY A 355 17.05 -12.94 -4.01
N SER A 356 15.73 -13.00 -3.83
CA SER A 356 14.88 -11.82 -3.70
C SER A 356 15.14 -11.05 -2.39
N ALA A 357 15.34 -9.73 -2.52
CA ALA A 357 15.46 -8.81 -1.39
C ALA A 357 14.14 -8.58 -0.63
N SER A 358 13.03 -9.17 -1.09
CA SER A 358 11.69 -8.96 -0.55
C SER A 358 11.00 -10.27 -0.18
N THR A 359 11.78 -11.31 0.14
CA THR A 359 11.28 -12.67 0.43
C THR A 359 10.13 -12.70 1.44
N ALA A 360 10.30 -12.09 2.61
CA ALA A 360 9.27 -12.06 3.65
C ALA A 360 8.01 -11.29 3.23
N TRP A 361 8.17 -10.16 2.54
CA TRP A 361 7.06 -9.36 2.02
C TRP A 361 6.26 -10.11 0.95
N SER A 362 6.96 -10.82 0.06
CA SER A 362 6.37 -11.68 -0.96
C SER A 362 5.63 -12.89 -0.37
N ALA A 363 6.22 -13.53 0.65
CA ALA A 363 5.61 -14.67 1.34
C ALA A 363 4.36 -14.27 2.13
N ALA A 364 4.43 -13.14 2.85
CA ALA A 364 3.30 -12.55 3.55
C ALA A 364 2.14 -12.25 2.58
N ALA A 365 2.46 -11.75 1.38
CA ALA A 365 1.46 -11.49 0.35
C ALA A 365 0.79 -12.77 -0.15
N ALA A 366 1.56 -13.83 -0.43
CA ALA A 366 0.97 -15.11 -0.82
C ALA A 366 0.05 -15.68 0.27
N LEU A 367 0.50 -15.66 1.53
CA LEU A 367 -0.30 -16.10 2.67
C LEU A 367 -1.60 -15.29 2.77
N MET A 368 -1.51 -13.96 2.75
CA MET A 368 -2.66 -13.07 2.92
C MET A 368 -3.73 -13.28 1.84
N CYS A 369 -3.34 -13.32 0.57
CA CYS A 369 -4.27 -13.51 -0.54
C CYS A 369 -5.01 -14.85 -0.45
N MET A 370 -4.29 -15.92 -0.10
CA MET A 370 -4.88 -17.24 0.06
C MET A 370 -5.77 -17.32 1.29
N ILE A 371 -5.45 -16.63 2.39
CA ILE A 371 -6.33 -16.53 3.56
C ILE A 371 -7.64 -15.84 3.20
N TYR A 372 -7.59 -14.71 2.49
CA TYR A 372 -8.82 -14.03 2.05
C TYR A 372 -9.65 -14.87 1.07
N SER A 373 -9.00 -15.74 0.32
CA SER A 373 -9.67 -16.62 -0.65
C SER A 373 -10.34 -17.82 0.00
N LEU A 374 -9.81 -18.33 1.11
CA LEU A 374 -10.12 -19.68 1.60
C LEU A 374 -10.40 -19.75 3.12
N GLY A 375 -10.33 -18.63 3.83
CA GLY A 375 -10.54 -18.57 5.29
C GLY A 375 -11.92 -19.04 5.71
N ASP A 376 -12.97 -18.73 4.94
CA ASP A 376 -14.32 -19.23 5.16
C ASP A 376 -14.53 -20.68 4.68
N VAL A 377 -13.55 -21.28 4.01
CA VAL A 377 -13.59 -22.67 3.50
C VAL A 377 -13.00 -23.65 4.52
N SER A 378 -11.69 -23.58 4.79
CA SER A 378 -11.00 -24.49 5.72
C SER A 378 -10.66 -23.86 7.07
N GLY A 379 -10.86 -22.56 7.23
CA GLY A 379 -10.20 -21.75 8.26
C GLY A 379 -8.83 -21.23 7.82
N ALA A 380 -8.35 -21.63 6.64
CA ALA A 380 -7.05 -21.24 6.06
C ALA A 380 -5.89 -21.33 7.06
N HIS A 381 -5.72 -22.49 7.70
CA HIS A 381 -4.68 -22.65 8.72
C HIS A 381 -3.29 -22.56 8.09
N PHE A 382 -3.09 -23.25 6.97
CA PHE A 382 -1.90 -23.25 6.11
C PHE A 382 -0.56 -23.47 6.84
N ASN A 383 -0.62 -23.99 8.06
CA ASN A 383 0.51 -24.13 8.96
C ASN A 383 0.16 -25.17 10.04
N PRO A 384 0.98 -26.23 10.20
CA PRO A 384 0.77 -27.22 11.26
C PRO A 384 0.76 -26.63 12.69
N ALA A 385 1.58 -25.62 12.98
CA ALA A 385 1.60 -24.95 14.28
C ALA A 385 0.33 -24.13 14.54
N VAL A 386 -0.19 -23.46 13.51
CA VAL A 386 -1.48 -22.76 13.58
C VAL A 386 -2.62 -23.76 13.79
N SER A 387 -2.62 -24.87 13.04
CA SER A 387 -3.63 -25.92 13.18
C SER A 387 -3.66 -26.49 14.60
N LEU A 388 -2.48 -26.74 15.19
CA LEU A 388 -2.34 -27.16 16.58
C LEU A 388 -2.91 -26.09 17.54
N ALA A 389 -2.52 -24.84 17.39
CA ALA A 389 -2.98 -23.74 18.26
C ALA A 389 -4.51 -23.58 18.23
N VAL A 390 -5.12 -23.58 17.04
CA VAL A 390 -6.58 -23.46 16.85
C VAL A 390 -7.31 -24.67 17.43
N CYS A 391 -6.74 -25.88 17.30
CA CYS A 391 -7.29 -27.10 17.92
C CYS A 391 -7.24 -27.02 19.45
N LEU A 392 -6.12 -26.57 20.03
CA LEU A 392 -5.98 -26.38 21.49
C LEU A 392 -6.93 -25.30 22.03
N ARG A 393 -7.27 -24.30 21.21
CA ARG A 393 -8.31 -23.29 21.49
C ARG A 393 -9.74 -23.81 21.33
N GLY A 394 -9.94 -25.00 20.76
CA GLY A 394 -11.24 -25.62 20.55
C GLY A 394 -12.04 -25.07 19.37
N LYS A 395 -11.39 -24.48 18.37
CA LYS A 395 -12.03 -24.02 17.11
C LYS A 395 -11.70 -24.88 15.89
N CYS A 396 -10.87 -25.90 16.08
CA CYS A 396 -10.59 -26.94 15.11
C CYS A 396 -10.83 -28.30 15.78
N SER A 397 -11.46 -29.23 15.07
CA SER A 397 -11.67 -30.58 15.58
C SER A 397 -10.37 -31.40 15.50
N VAL A 398 -10.20 -32.38 16.39
CA VAL A 398 -9.04 -33.28 16.34
C VAL A 398 -8.95 -34.04 15.00
N PRO A 399 -10.06 -34.53 14.40
CA PRO A 399 -10.01 -35.12 13.06
C PRO A 399 -9.53 -34.15 11.97
N ASP A 400 -9.97 -32.87 12.01
CA ASP A 400 -9.49 -31.86 11.06
C ASP A 400 -7.98 -31.63 11.27
N LEU A 401 -7.50 -31.50 12.52
CA LEU A 401 -6.06 -31.38 12.81
C LEU A 401 -5.25 -32.55 12.22
N LEU A 402 -5.69 -33.79 12.46
CA LEU A 402 -4.99 -35.00 12.01
C LEU A 402 -4.98 -35.17 10.50
N THR A 403 -5.91 -34.53 9.78
CA THR A 403 -5.99 -34.58 8.31
C THR A 403 -5.35 -33.37 7.65
N TYR A 404 -5.41 -32.18 8.28
CA TYR A 404 -4.80 -30.95 7.77
C TYR A 404 -3.28 -31.04 7.75
N ILE A 405 -2.65 -31.50 8.84
CA ILE A 405 -1.17 -31.53 8.93
C ILE A 405 -0.54 -32.34 7.79
N PRO A 406 -0.92 -33.61 7.53
CA PRO A 406 -0.36 -34.36 6.41
C PRO A 406 -0.54 -33.69 5.05
N VAL A 407 -1.70 -33.06 4.82
CA VAL A 407 -2.00 -32.37 3.55
C VAL A 407 -1.16 -31.09 3.39
N GLN A 408 -0.98 -30.32 4.47
CA GLN A 408 -0.10 -29.15 4.49
C GLN A 408 1.35 -29.55 4.21
N LEU A 409 1.87 -30.61 4.85
CA LEU A 409 3.22 -31.10 4.60
C LEU A 409 3.40 -31.61 3.15
N LEU A 410 2.39 -32.29 2.60
CA LEU A 410 2.39 -32.76 1.21
C LEU A 410 2.41 -31.59 0.22
N ALA A 411 1.63 -30.54 0.49
CA ALA A 411 1.62 -29.32 -0.31
C ALA A 411 3.00 -28.63 -0.29
N GLY A 412 3.60 -28.51 0.90
CA GLY A 412 4.93 -27.95 1.07
C GLY A 412 6.01 -28.74 0.31
N ALA A 413 6.00 -30.08 0.43
CA ALA A 413 6.90 -30.94 -0.33
C ALA A 413 6.70 -30.82 -1.84
N SER A 414 5.45 -30.74 -2.31
CA SER A 414 5.13 -30.60 -3.74
C SER A 414 5.63 -29.26 -4.31
N ALA A 415 5.45 -28.17 -3.57
CA ALA A 415 6.01 -26.87 -3.94
C ALA A 415 7.54 -26.88 -3.91
N GLY A 416 8.16 -27.50 -2.90
CA GLY A 416 9.61 -27.66 -2.80
C GLY A 416 10.22 -28.43 -3.98
N ALA A 417 9.52 -29.46 -4.49
CA ALA A 417 9.95 -30.18 -5.68
C ALA A 417 9.99 -29.28 -6.93
N ILE A 418 8.98 -28.42 -7.11
CA ILE A 418 8.98 -27.43 -8.21
C ILE A 418 10.10 -26.41 -8.02
N VAL A 419 10.27 -25.87 -6.82
CA VAL A 419 11.34 -24.90 -6.49
C VAL A 419 12.72 -25.47 -6.81
N SER A 420 12.96 -26.76 -6.58
CA SER A 420 14.24 -27.41 -6.91
C SER A 420 14.61 -27.31 -8.40
N MET A 421 13.61 -27.23 -9.30
CA MET A 421 13.84 -27.09 -10.75
C MET A 421 14.51 -25.77 -11.10
N PHE A 422 14.22 -24.70 -10.34
CA PHE A 422 14.70 -23.34 -10.62
C PHE A 422 16.12 -23.10 -10.08
N HIS A 423 16.55 -23.87 -9.10
CA HIS A 423 17.81 -23.63 -8.41
C HIS A 423 19.06 -23.87 -9.27
N GLN A 424 19.00 -24.79 -10.23
CA GLN A 424 20.14 -25.09 -11.11
C GLN A 424 20.57 -23.90 -11.98
N LEU A 425 19.65 -22.98 -12.25
CA LEU A 425 19.85 -21.82 -13.13
C LEU A 425 19.82 -20.50 -12.37
N SER A 426 19.68 -20.53 -11.05
CA SER A 426 19.60 -19.31 -10.25
C SER A 426 20.98 -18.79 -9.84
N SER A 427 21.04 -17.50 -9.49
CA SER A 427 22.22 -16.82 -8.95
C SER A 427 22.73 -17.45 -7.65
N GLY A 428 21.86 -18.18 -6.93
CA GLY A 428 22.15 -18.85 -5.66
C GLY A 428 22.59 -20.31 -5.78
N LYS A 429 22.88 -20.84 -6.97
CA LYS A 429 23.24 -22.26 -7.22
C LYS A 429 24.36 -22.85 -6.35
N ASP A 430 25.16 -22.00 -5.69
CA ASP A 430 26.23 -22.41 -4.78
C ASP A 430 25.72 -22.70 -3.35
N ALA A 431 24.47 -22.35 -3.02
CA ALA A 431 23.85 -22.59 -1.72
C ALA A 431 23.26 -24.02 -1.64
N ALA A 432 24.05 -24.97 -1.15
CA ALA A 432 23.67 -26.39 -1.10
C ALA A 432 22.51 -26.72 -0.14
N HIS A 433 22.20 -25.86 0.85
CA HIS A 433 21.20 -26.09 1.90
C HIS A 433 20.43 -24.81 2.25
N PHE A 434 19.10 -24.83 2.16
CA PHE A 434 18.25 -23.66 2.47
C PHE A 434 17.77 -23.61 3.93
N LEU A 435 17.64 -24.77 4.59
CA LEU A 435 17.13 -24.85 5.97
C LEU A 435 18.28 -25.05 6.96
N GLN A 436 18.81 -23.94 7.48
CA GLN A 436 19.94 -23.92 8.41
C GLN A 436 19.95 -22.62 9.22
N PRO A 437 20.59 -22.60 10.41
CA PRO A 437 20.80 -21.38 11.16
C PRO A 437 21.49 -20.31 10.30
N GLY A 438 21.12 -19.06 10.53
CA GLY A 438 21.75 -17.91 9.90
C GLY A 438 23.24 -17.84 10.20
N LYS A 439 23.97 -17.11 9.36
CA LYS A 439 25.42 -16.95 9.50
C LYS A 439 25.74 -16.41 10.91
N ASP A 440 26.71 -17.04 11.57
CA ASP A 440 27.17 -16.70 12.93
C ASP A 440 26.15 -16.98 14.06
N HIS A 441 25.05 -17.66 13.77
CA HIS A 441 24.05 -18.06 14.76
C HIS A 441 24.07 -19.57 15.01
N THR A 442 23.86 -19.95 16.27
CA THR A 442 23.66 -21.35 16.65
C THR A 442 22.25 -21.81 16.32
N LEU A 443 22.07 -23.13 16.22
CA LEU A 443 20.75 -23.71 16.05
C LEU A 443 19.77 -23.34 17.18
N ALA A 444 20.26 -23.21 18.42
CA ALA A 444 19.41 -22.80 19.53
C ALA A 444 18.92 -21.35 19.37
N GLN A 445 19.79 -20.45 18.91
CA GLN A 445 19.40 -19.06 18.64
C GLN A 445 18.38 -18.98 17.50
N ALA A 446 18.62 -19.70 16.40
CA ALA A 446 17.67 -19.82 15.30
C ALA A 446 16.32 -20.40 15.78
N GLY A 447 16.35 -21.48 16.55
CA GLY A 447 15.15 -22.12 17.09
C GLY A 447 14.36 -21.22 18.05
N VAL A 448 15.02 -20.41 18.88
CA VAL A 448 14.33 -19.45 19.75
C VAL A 448 13.65 -18.35 18.93
N ALA A 449 14.31 -17.83 17.88
CA ALA A 449 13.70 -16.85 16.98
C ALA A 449 12.46 -17.43 16.27
N GLU A 450 12.57 -18.65 15.73
CA GLU A 450 11.46 -19.39 15.10
C GLU A 450 10.30 -19.62 16.08
N MET A 451 10.60 -20.02 17.31
CA MET A 451 9.60 -20.23 18.34
C MET A 451 8.84 -18.93 18.67
N ILE A 452 9.53 -17.80 18.82
CA ILE A 452 8.90 -16.51 19.16
C ILE A 452 8.03 -16.01 18.02
N PHE A 453 8.52 -15.98 16.78
CA PHE A 453 7.72 -15.46 15.68
C PHE A 453 6.63 -16.42 15.20
N THR A 454 6.81 -17.74 15.36
CA THR A 454 5.69 -18.69 15.19
C THR A 454 4.65 -18.52 16.29
N PHE A 455 5.08 -18.24 17.52
CA PHE A 455 4.18 -17.85 18.61
C PHE A 455 3.37 -16.61 18.24
N VAL A 456 4.00 -15.55 17.71
CA VAL A 456 3.30 -14.32 17.30
C VAL A 456 2.27 -14.63 16.22
N LEU A 457 2.66 -15.37 15.17
CA LEU A 457 1.75 -15.78 14.10
C LEU A 457 0.54 -16.54 14.66
N CYS A 458 0.78 -17.59 15.46
CA CYS A 458 -0.30 -18.39 16.04
C CYS A 458 -1.18 -17.58 17.00
N TYR A 459 -0.59 -16.73 17.83
CA TYR A 459 -1.31 -15.89 18.79
C TYR A 459 -2.23 -14.90 18.08
N VAL A 460 -1.75 -14.27 17.01
CA VAL A 460 -2.54 -13.35 16.18
C VAL A 460 -3.66 -14.09 15.46
N VAL A 461 -3.43 -15.30 14.93
CA VAL A 461 -4.51 -16.14 14.38
C VAL A 461 -5.58 -16.38 15.44
N LEU A 462 -5.20 -16.80 16.65
CA LEU A 462 -6.16 -17.03 17.73
C LEU A 462 -6.93 -15.75 18.07
N ALA A 463 -6.25 -14.62 18.21
CA ALA A 463 -6.84 -13.36 18.63
C ALA A 463 -7.69 -12.65 17.57
N THR A 464 -7.44 -12.89 16.28
CA THR A 464 -8.14 -12.18 15.19
C THR A 464 -9.13 -13.03 14.42
N ALA A 465 -8.84 -14.34 14.24
CA ALA A 465 -9.69 -15.24 13.45
C ALA A 465 -10.60 -16.11 14.30
N THR A 466 -10.27 -16.33 15.58
CA THR A 466 -11.00 -17.29 16.43
C THR A 466 -11.81 -16.65 17.57
N THR A 467 -11.67 -15.33 17.78
CA THR A 467 -12.42 -14.56 18.77
C THR A 467 -13.81 -14.22 18.28
N ALA A 468 -14.73 -13.95 19.21
CA ALA A 468 -16.04 -13.45 18.83
C ALA A 468 -15.92 -12.05 18.20
N LYS A 469 -16.76 -11.78 17.20
CA LYS A 469 -16.82 -10.44 16.60
C LYS A 469 -17.34 -9.45 17.63
N PRO A 470 -16.80 -8.22 17.68
CA PRO A 470 -17.41 -7.13 18.45
C PRO A 470 -18.87 -6.92 18.03
N GLU A 471 -19.76 -6.64 19.00
CA GLU A 471 -21.19 -6.34 18.71
C GLU A 471 -21.37 -5.12 17.78
N SER A 472 -20.36 -4.25 17.69
CA SER A 472 -20.32 -3.08 16.81
C SER A 472 -20.05 -3.40 15.34
N GLN A 473 -19.53 -4.60 15.02
CA GLN A 473 -19.30 -5.01 13.63
C GLN A 473 -20.62 -5.49 13.02
N GLN A 474 -21.17 -4.69 12.10
CA GLN A 474 -22.39 -5.04 11.36
C GLN A 474 -22.15 -6.10 10.28
N THR A 475 -20.90 -6.25 9.80
CA THR A 475 -20.57 -7.14 8.69
C THR A 475 -20.52 -8.60 9.13
N LYS A 476 -20.92 -9.49 8.22
CA LYS A 476 -20.89 -10.94 8.50
C LYS A 476 -19.48 -11.47 8.58
N GLN A 477 -18.45 -10.76 8.12
CA GLN A 477 -17.05 -11.20 8.22
C GLN A 477 -16.18 -10.18 8.97
N ASN A 478 -15.21 -10.70 9.74
CA ASN A 478 -14.10 -9.90 10.22
C ASN A 478 -13.14 -9.80 9.04
N PHE A 479 -12.81 -8.62 8.53
CA PHE A 479 -12.07 -8.54 7.28
C PHE A 479 -10.59 -8.17 7.43
N TYR A 480 -10.10 -7.81 8.62
CA TYR A 480 -8.68 -7.47 8.79
C TYR A 480 -7.79 -8.68 9.12
N PHE A 481 -8.34 -9.85 9.46
CA PHE A 481 -7.54 -10.98 9.96
C PHE A 481 -6.53 -11.48 8.92
N GLY A 482 -6.89 -11.52 7.63
CA GLY A 482 -5.96 -11.92 6.57
C GLY A 482 -4.73 -11.00 6.51
N LEU A 483 -4.96 -9.68 6.53
CA LEU A 483 -3.90 -8.67 6.59
C LEU A 483 -3.05 -8.81 7.87
N ALA A 484 -3.69 -8.98 9.02
CA ALA A 484 -2.99 -9.15 10.29
C ALA A 484 -2.10 -10.41 10.29
N ILE A 485 -2.62 -11.57 9.84
CA ILE A 485 -1.88 -12.82 9.80
C ILE A 485 -0.73 -12.74 8.79
N GLY A 486 -0.95 -12.17 7.60
CA GLY A 486 0.11 -11.94 6.61
C GLY A 486 1.22 -11.04 7.17
N SER A 487 0.87 -9.95 7.85
CA SER A 487 1.84 -9.04 8.47
C SER A 487 2.66 -9.67 9.58
N CYS A 488 2.22 -10.75 10.24
CA CYS A 488 3.09 -11.52 11.13
C CYS A 488 4.29 -12.11 10.38
N VAL A 489 4.10 -12.57 9.15
CA VAL A 489 5.17 -13.12 8.31
C VAL A 489 6.13 -12.02 7.85
N THR A 490 5.62 -10.82 7.52
CA THR A 490 6.50 -9.67 7.25
C THR A 490 7.33 -9.31 8.48
N ALA A 491 6.69 -9.18 9.65
CA ALA A 491 7.38 -8.83 10.89
C ALA A 491 8.45 -9.87 11.26
N GLY A 492 8.05 -11.14 11.36
CA GLY A 492 8.94 -12.23 11.74
C GLY A 492 10.00 -12.54 10.69
N GLY A 493 9.61 -12.70 9.42
CA GLY A 493 10.53 -13.08 8.35
C GLY A 493 11.67 -12.07 8.14
N ILE A 494 11.41 -10.77 8.31
CA ILE A 494 12.47 -9.75 8.25
C ILE A 494 13.30 -9.76 9.55
N ALA A 495 12.65 -9.80 10.71
CA ALA A 495 13.32 -9.71 12.00
C ALA A 495 14.21 -10.92 12.31
N SER A 496 13.76 -12.13 12.00
CA SER A 496 14.51 -13.37 12.22
C SER A 496 15.23 -13.89 10.98
N GLY A 497 15.06 -13.28 9.81
CA GLY A 497 15.63 -13.78 8.55
C GLY A 497 17.15 -13.99 8.60
N ALA A 498 17.89 -13.08 9.24
CA ALA A 498 19.34 -13.21 9.41
C ALA A 498 19.75 -14.24 10.49
N ILE A 499 18.82 -14.65 11.35
CA ILE A 499 19.04 -15.54 12.51
C ILE A 499 18.69 -16.99 12.16
N SER A 500 17.53 -17.21 11.54
CA SER A 500 16.96 -18.54 11.28
C SER A 500 16.58 -18.79 9.83
N GLY A 501 16.30 -17.74 9.05
CA GLY A 501 15.65 -17.85 7.73
C GLY A 501 14.19 -17.39 7.75
N GLY A 502 13.54 -17.42 8.93
CA GLY A 502 12.20 -16.87 9.12
C GLY A 502 11.10 -17.74 8.53
N GLU A 503 11.15 -19.05 8.75
CA GLU A 503 10.24 -20.05 8.18
C GLU A 503 8.84 -20.02 8.80
N LEU A 504 8.79 -19.96 10.14
CA LEU A 504 7.60 -19.80 10.98
C LEU A 504 6.50 -20.87 10.76
N ASN A 505 6.83 -21.96 10.07
CA ASN A 505 5.86 -22.90 9.53
C ASN A 505 6.50 -24.24 9.15
N PRO A 506 6.11 -25.36 9.82
CA PRO A 506 6.64 -26.69 9.50
C PRO A 506 6.44 -27.12 8.04
N ALA A 507 5.39 -26.64 7.36
CA ALA A 507 5.16 -26.93 5.94
C ALA A 507 6.10 -26.14 5.01
N VAL A 508 6.47 -24.91 5.38
CA VAL A 508 7.50 -24.12 4.68
C VAL A 508 8.86 -24.77 4.87
N SER A 509 9.22 -25.09 6.12
CA SER A 509 10.42 -25.85 6.47
C SER A 509 10.51 -27.17 5.67
N THR A 510 9.40 -27.89 5.52
CA THR A 510 9.33 -29.13 4.70
C THR A 510 9.61 -28.88 3.22
N GLY A 511 9.07 -27.80 2.65
CA GLY A 511 9.32 -27.45 1.25
C GLY A 511 10.76 -27.07 0.98
N LEU A 512 11.38 -26.27 1.85
CA LEU A 512 12.80 -25.90 1.74
C LEU A 512 13.72 -27.11 1.92
N ALA A 513 13.37 -28.03 2.82
CA ALA A 513 14.09 -29.29 2.99
C ALA A 513 13.97 -30.20 1.76
N MET A 514 12.79 -30.29 1.14
CA MET A 514 12.58 -31.03 -0.10
C MET A 514 13.39 -30.44 -1.25
N ALA A 515 13.33 -29.12 -1.45
CA ALA A 515 14.10 -28.43 -2.48
C ALA A 515 15.61 -28.66 -2.32
N SER A 516 16.12 -28.54 -1.08
CA SER A 516 17.53 -28.80 -0.75
C SER A 516 17.92 -30.26 -1.05
N SER A 517 17.06 -31.23 -0.69
CA SER A 517 17.35 -32.66 -0.84
C SER A 517 17.39 -33.12 -2.29
N MET A 518 16.55 -32.54 -3.15
CA MET A 518 16.54 -32.87 -4.58
C MET A 518 17.75 -32.30 -5.32
N PHE A 519 18.28 -31.16 -4.85
CA PHE A 519 19.48 -30.56 -5.44
C PHE A 519 20.80 -31.11 -4.87
N SER A 520 20.85 -31.33 -3.55
CA SER A 520 22.02 -31.84 -2.83
C SER A 520 21.69 -33.16 -2.10
N PRO A 521 21.53 -34.29 -2.82
CA PRO A 521 21.10 -35.56 -2.22
C PRO A 521 22.01 -36.08 -1.12
N GLU A 522 23.30 -35.74 -1.17
CA GLU A 522 24.31 -36.16 -0.18
C GLU A 522 24.05 -35.57 1.22
N GLY A 523 23.36 -34.42 1.30
CA GLY A 523 22.96 -33.79 2.57
C GLY A 523 21.58 -34.23 3.09
N ALA A 524 20.87 -35.07 2.35
CA ALA A 524 19.53 -35.57 2.69
C ALA A 524 19.57 -36.69 3.74
N THR A 525 20.28 -36.46 4.84
CA THR A 525 20.34 -37.37 6.01
C THR A 525 19.54 -36.77 7.17
N ILE A 526 19.42 -37.53 8.27
CA ILE A 526 18.82 -37.08 9.55
C ILE A 526 19.89 -36.74 10.61
N ALA A 527 21.17 -36.70 10.22
CA ALA A 527 22.27 -36.38 11.12
C ALA A 527 22.18 -34.95 11.67
N GLU A 528 22.95 -34.63 12.69
CA GLU A 528 23.06 -33.25 13.17
C GLU A 528 23.68 -32.35 12.10
N GLY A 529 23.09 -31.16 11.88
CA GLY A 529 23.49 -30.24 10.82
C GLY A 529 23.05 -30.62 9.40
N SER A 530 22.31 -31.73 9.23
CA SER A 530 21.77 -32.15 7.92
C SER A 530 20.40 -31.57 7.62
N THR A 531 19.96 -31.62 6.36
CA THR A 531 18.69 -31.04 5.90
C THR A 531 17.46 -31.60 6.65
N TRP A 532 17.32 -32.92 6.77
CA TRP A 532 16.16 -33.49 7.49
C TRP A 532 16.33 -33.41 9.00
N GLY A 533 17.57 -33.41 9.49
CA GLY A 533 17.85 -33.11 10.89
C GLY A 533 17.39 -31.69 11.28
N ASN A 534 17.66 -30.70 10.44
CA ASN A 534 17.22 -29.32 10.69
C ASN A 534 15.70 -29.19 10.57
N LEU A 535 15.07 -29.88 9.59
CA LEU A 535 13.61 -29.93 9.49
C LEU A 535 12.95 -30.34 10.80
N LEU A 536 13.36 -31.46 11.39
CA LEU A 536 12.76 -31.94 12.64
C LEU A 536 12.93 -30.95 13.79
N ARG A 537 14.06 -30.24 13.86
CA ARG A 537 14.37 -29.31 14.94
C ARG A 537 13.64 -27.98 14.78
N PHE A 538 13.64 -27.38 13.59
CA PHE A 538 12.85 -26.19 13.27
C PHE A 538 11.35 -26.44 13.52
N SER A 539 10.82 -27.55 13.02
CA SER A 539 9.43 -27.93 13.26
C SER A 539 9.08 -28.12 14.73
N ALA A 540 10.00 -28.60 15.56
CA ALA A 540 9.77 -28.69 17.00
C ALA A 540 9.64 -27.29 17.65
N TYR A 541 10.49 -26.33 17.28
CA TYR A 541 10.41 -24.95 17.76
C TYR A 541 9.16 -24.22 17.27
N GLU A 542 8.80 -24.39 16.00
CA GLU A 542 7.59 -23.81 15.42
C GLU A 542 6.32 -24.34 16.13
N LEU A 543 6.21 -25.66 16.33
CA LEU A 543 5.10 -26.27 17.07
C LEU A 543 5.07 -25.82 18.55
N ALA A 544 6.23 -25.64 19.18
CA ALA A 544 6.32 -25.09 20.54
C ALA A 544 5.81 -23.64 20.60
N GLY A 545 6.08 -22.83 19.57
CA GLY A 545 5.50 -21.49 19.41
C GLY A 545 3.96 -21.53 19.35
N GLY A 546 3.39 -22.45 18.57
CA GLY A 546 1.94 -22.67 18.50
C GLY A 546 1.32 -23.09 19.84
N LEU A 547 1.99 -23.98 20.59
CA LEU A 547 1.57 -24.38 21.94
C LEU A 547 1.60 -23.19 22.90
N LEU A 548 2.69 -22.42 22.91
CA LEU A 548 2.83 -21.22 23.75
C LEU A 548 1.73 -20.19 23.45
N ALA A 549 1.38 -20.03 22.17
CA ALA A 549 0.31 -19.12 21.74
C ALA A 549 -1.04 -19.54 22.33
N ALA A 550 -1.38 -20.82 22.24
CA ALA A 550 -2.61 -21.35 22.83
C ALA A 550 -2.67 -21.16 24.34
N LEU A 551 -1.56 -21.33 25.06
CA LEU A 551 -1.50 -21.14 26.52
C LEU A 551 -1.66 -19.66 26.91
N LEU A 552 -0.91 -18.75 26.28
CA LEU A 552 -0.99 -17.31 26.58
C LEU A 552 -2.30 -16.67 26.13
N PHE A 553 -2.93 -17.22 25.09
CA PHE A 553 -4.28 -16.82 24.69
C PHE A 553 -5.28 -17.03 25.84
N GLN A 554 -5.18 -18.10 26.62
CA GLN A 554 -6.10 -18.33 27.76
C GLN A 554 -5.95 -17.28 28.87
N VAL A 555 -4.76 -16.71 29.03
CA VAL A 555 -4.47 -15.67 30.04
C VAL A 555 -4.97 -14.31 29.57
N THR A 556 -4.76 -13.98 28.30
CA THR A 556 -5.11 -12.67 27.72
C THR A 556 -6.58 -12.57 27.32
N HIS A 557 -7.22 -13.68 26.90
CA HIS A 557 -8.60 -13.71 26.42
C HIS A 557 -9.51 -14.62 27.27
N PRO A 558 -9.60 -14.45 28.61
CA PRO A 558 -10.42 -15.31 29.45
C PRO A 558 -11.92 -15.25 29.10
N LYS A 559 -12.39 -14.11 28.57
CA LYS A 559 -13.79 -13.91 28.15
C LYS A 559 -14.21 -14.89 27.05
N GLU A 560 -13.31 -15.19 26.11
CA GLU A 560 -13.53 -16.15 25.02
C GLU A 560 -13.68 -17.59 25.51
N LEU A 561 -13.29 -17.83 26.77
CA LEU A 561 -13.38 -19.13 27.46
C LEU A 561 -14.50 -19.13 28.52
N GLY A 562 -15.40 -18.13 28.50
CA GLY A 562 -16.49 -18.01 29.47
C GLY A 562 -16.06 -17.64 30.89
N LYS A 563 -14.81 -17.18 31.07
CA LYS A 563 -14.28 -16.71 32.37
C LYS A 563 -14.47 -15.19 32.49
N SER A 564 -14.61 -14.68 33.71
CA SER A 564 -14.70 -13.24 33.94
C SER A 564 -13.40 -12.53 33.54
N GLY A 565 -13.54 -11.36 32.91
CA GLY A 565 -12.39 -10.53 32.56
C GLY A 565 -11.73 -9.96 33.81
N MET A 566 -10.44 -10.22 33.97
CA MET A 566 -9.63 -9.74 35.09
C MET A 566 -8.67 -8.65 34.60
N TRP A 567 -8.35 -7.65 35.43
CA TRP A 567 -7.36 -6.62 35.09
C TRP A 567 -6.00 -7.20 34.70
N ILE A 568 -5.66 -8.37 35.25
CA ILE A 568 -4.43 -9.09 34.91
C ILE A 568 -4.35 -9.45 33.42
N SER A 569 -5.47 -9.68 32.74
CA SER A 569 -5.49 -9.96 31.30
C SER A 569 -5.13 -8.73 30.48
N CYS A 570 -5.58 -7.55 30.90
CA CYS A 570 -5.19 -6.29 30.28
C CYS A 570 -3.69 -6.01 30.46
N PHE A 571 -3.16 -6.22 31.67
CA PHE A 571 -1.72 -6.06 31.94
C PHE A 571 -0.86 -7.09 31.20
N ALA A 572 -1.30 -8.34 31.13
CA ALA A 572 -0.63 -9.39 30.35
C ALA A 572 -0.63 -9.07 28.85
N ALA A 573 -1.74 -8.53 28.33
CA ALA A 573 -1.85 -8.10 26.94
C ALA A 573 -0.91 -6.93 26.61
N GLU A 574 -0.85 -5.91 27.48
CA GLU A 574 0.09 -4.79 27.33
C GLU A 574 1.56 -5.23 27.42
N PHE A 575 1.90 -6.08 28.40
CA PHE A 575 3.23 -6.67 28.51
C PHE A 575 3.62 -7.45 27.26
N LEU A 576 2.72 -8.33 26.78
CA LEU A 576 2.98 -9.19 25.65
C LEU A 576 3.11 -8.40 24.35
N GLY A 577 2.20 -7.46 24.10
CA GLY A 577 2.24 -6.62 22.90
C GLY A 577 3.50 -5.76 22.86
N THR A 578 3.90 -5.16 23.98
CA THR A 578 5.15 -4.40 24.04
C THR A 578 6.38 -5.30 23.95
N PHE A 579 6.37 -6.49 24.55
CA PHE A 579 7.45 -7.47 24.39
C PHE A 579 7.70 -7.81 22.92
N VAL A 580 6.64 -8.19 22.19
CA VAL A 580 6.74 -8.57 20.77
C VAL A 580 7.21 -7.38 19.92
N LEU A 581 6.67 -6.19 20.17
CA LEU A 581 7.08 -4.96 19.48
C LEU A 581 8.57 -4.68 19.68
N VAL A 582 9.01 -4.59 20.94
CA VAL A 582 10.40 -4.25 21.26
C VAL A 582 11.36 -5.34 20.80
N PHE A 583 10.98 -6.60 20.89
CA PHE A 583 11.79 -7.71 20.39
C PHE A 583 11.98 -7.61 18.88
N THR A 584 10.91 -7.30 18.14
CA THR A 584 10.97 -7.05 16.70
C THR A 584 11.85 -5.83 16.37
N VAL A 585 11.73 -4.73 17.13
CA VAL A 585 12.59 -3.54 16.95
C VAL A 585 14.05 -3.90 17.11
N VAL A 586 14.42 -4.57 18.21
CA VAL A 586 15.83 -4.90 18.49
C VAL A 586 16.39 -5.82 17.41
N CYS A 587 15.64 -6.85 16.99
CA CYS A 587 16.07 -7.75 15.92
C CYS A 587 16.26 -7.01 14.59
N ASN A 588 15.36 -6.10 14.22
CA ASN A 588 15.49 -5.31 12.98
C ASN A 588 16.66 -4.32 13.04
N VAL A 589 16.86 -3.63 14.16
CA VAL A 589 18.00 -2.72 14.37
C VAL A 589 19.32 -3.46 14.22
N LEU A 590 19.40 -4.70 14.73
CA LEU A 590 20.59 -5.54 14.63
C LEU A 590 20.75 -6.19 13.24
N ALA A 591 19.65 -6.52 12.56
CA ALA A 591 19.67 -6.98 11.17
C ALA A 591 20.14 -5.88 10.21
N GLY A 592 19.82 -4.62 10.51
CA GLY A 592 20.34 -3.46 9.80
C GLY A 592 19.84 -3.30 8.36
N ASP A 593 18.68 -3.88 8.01
CA ASP A 593 18.09 -3.74 6.68
C ASP A 593 17.39 -2.37 6.54
N PRO A 594 17.95 -1.42 5.76
CA PRO A 594 17.36 -0.10 5.61
C PRO A 594 16.08 -0.12 4.75
N ASN A 595 15.84 -1.18 3.97
CA ASN A 595 14.71 -1.25 3.05
C ASN A 595 13.43 -1.69 3.73
N TRP A 596 13.49 -2.60 4.70
CA TRP A 596 12.28 -3.22 5.27
C TRP A 596 12.14 -3.11 6.79
N SER A 597 13.17 -2.67 7.53
CA SER A 597 13.09 -2.61 9.00
C SER A 597 11.91 -1.80 9.54
N PRO A 598 11.64 -0.56 9.07
CA PRO A 598 10.48 0.19 9.54
C PRO A 598 9.14 -0.49 9.22
N THR A 599 9.03 -1.13 8.05
CA THR A 599 7.83 -1.86 7.63
C THR A 599 7.61 -3.11 8.49
N SER A 600 8.68 -3.83 8.84
CA SER A 600 8.63 -4.98 9.78
C SER A 600 8.14 -4.57 11.16
N ILE A 601 8.70 -3.49 11.73
CA ILE A 601 8.31 -2.97 13.04
C ILE A 601 6.86 -2.48 13.02
N ALA A 602 6.45 -1.78 11.95
CA ALA A 602 5.06 -1.35 11.75
C ALA A 602 4.10 -2.56 11.72
N CYS A 603 4.45 -3.62 10.98
CA CYS A 603 3.67 -4.85 10.94
C CYS A 603 3.54 -5.47 12.34
N SER A 604 4.63 -5.52 13.12
CA SER A 604 4.57 -6.02 14.50
C SER A 604 3.64 -5.19 15.39
N LEU A 605 3.71 -3.85 15.30
CA LEU A 605 2.80 -2.99 16.07
C LEU A 605 1.35 -3.25 15.67
N MET A 606 1.05 -3.29 14.36
CA MET A 606 -0.29 -3.51 13.84
C MET A 606 -0.90 -4.81 14.38
N VAL A 607 -0.19 -5.92 14.23
CA VAL A 607 -0.73 -7.25 14.58
C VAL A 607 -0.95 -7.38 16.08
N MET A 608 -0.09 -6.77 16.90
CA MET A 608 -0.29 -6.77 18.36
C MET A 608 -1.42 -5.85 18.79
N ILE A 609 -1.65 -4.72 18.13
CA ILE A 609 -2.84 -3.89 18.38
C ILE A 609 -4.12 -4.65 18.01
N TYR A 610 -4.15 -5.35 16.88
CA TYR A 610 -5.31 -6.19 16.53
C TYR A 610 -5.51 -7.34 17.50
N ALA A 611 -4.44 -7.99 17.95
CA ALA A 611 -4.52 -9.12 18.86
C ALA A 611 -4.89 -8.74 20.30
N THR A 612 -4.51 -7.53 20.76
CA THR A 612 -4.69 -7.13 22.17
C THR A 612 -5.69 -6.00 22.38
N GLY A 613 -6.11 -5.30 21.32
CA GLY A 613 -7.02 -4.15 21.38
C GLY A 613 -8.36 -4.44 22.04
N GLY A 614 -8.98 -5.59 21.73
CA GLY A 614 -10.22 -6.02 22.38
C GLY A 614 -10.09 -6.40 23.86
N VAL A 615 -8.84 -6.54 24.35
CA VAL A 615 -8.54 -6.90 25.74
C VAL A 615 -8.12 -5.69 26.56
N SER A 616 -7.10 -4.96 26.13
CA SER A 616 -6.51 -3.83 26.88
C SER A 616 -6.73 -2.47 26.24
N GLY A 617 -7.20 -2.40 25.00
CA GLY A 617 -7.13 -1.20 24.16
C GLY A 617 -5.85 -1.13 23.32
N GLY A 618 -4.88 -2.02 23.53
CA GLY A 618 -3.68 -2.14 22.70
C GLY A 618 -2.82 -0.88 22.69
N HIS A 619 -2.56 -0.27 23.85
CA HIS A 619 -1.80 0.97 23.92
C HIS A 619 -0.33 0.75 23.55
N LEU A 620 0.28 -0.30 24.12
CA LEU A 620 1.63 -0.83 23.86
C LEU A 620 2.78 0.19 23.97
N ASN A 621 2.48 1.40 24.44
CA ASN A 621 3.34 2.58 24.44
C ASN A 621 2.93 3.50 25.61
N PRO A 622 3.87 3.83 26.51
CA PRO A 622 3.59 4.74 27.63
C PRO A 622 3.15 6.14 27.19
N ALA A 623 3.69 6.70 26.11
CA ALA A 623 3.30 8.00 25.57
C ALA A 623 1.90 8.00 24.96
N VAL A 624 1.50 6.90 24.32
CA VAL A 624 0.11 6.69 23.86
C VAL A 624 -0.83 6.60 25.05
N THR A 625 -0.48 5.81 26.06
CA THR A 625 -1.27 5.68 27.30
C THR A 625 -1.47 7.04 27.97
N PHE A 626 -0.41 7.86 28.02
CA PHE A 626 -0.47 9.22 28.53
C PHE A 626 -1.40 10.12 27.72
N ALA A 627 -1.30 10.12 26.39
CA ALA A 627 -2.15 10.92 25.51
C ALA A 627 -3.64 10.54 25.64
N VAL A 628 -3.95 9.23 25.67
CA VAL A 628 -5.31 8.70 25.87
C VAL A 628 -5.85 9.14 27.24
N THR A 629 -5.07 9.00 28.31
CA THR A 629 -5.46 9.46 29.66
C THR A 629 -5.68 10.97 29.70
N LEU A 630 -4.86 11.77 29.02
CA LEU A 630 -5.06 13.22 28.95
C LEU A 630 -6.39 13.59 28.30
N VAL A 631 -6.75 12.95 27.18
CA VAL A 631 -7.99 13.24 26.43
C VAL A 631 -9.22 12.74 27.19
N THR A 632 -9.20 11.49 27.64
CA THR A 632 -10.33 10.82 28.31
C THR A 632 -10.50 11.20 29.78
N ASN A 633 -9.45 11.78 30.39
CA ASN A 633 -9.37 12.10 31.81
C ASN A 633 -9.49 10.86 32.74
N ASP A 634 -9.14 9.66 32.26
CA ASP A 634 -9.09 8.43 33.06
C ASP A 634 -7.71 8.21 33.70
N TRP A 635 -7.56 8.69 34.94
CA TRP A 635 -6.37 8.53 35.78
C TRP A 635 -6.47 7.35 36.76
N SER A 636 -7.25 6.32 36.42
CA SER A 636 -7.40 5.12 37.27
C SER A 636 -6.09 4.31 37.39
N GLY A 637 -6.09 3.30 38.27
CA GLY A 637 -4.95 2.39 38.45
C GLY A 637 -4.51 1.65 37.17
N LYS A 638 -5.32 1.67 36.11
CA LYS A 638 -4.96 1.16 34.77
C LYS A 638 -3.79 1.92 34.16
N PHE A 639 -3.72 3.24 34.36
CA PHE A 639 -2.65 4.09 33.82
C PHE A 639 -1.26 3.59 34.26
N LEU A 640 -1.03 3.51 35.58
CA LEU A 640 0.23 3.03 36.15
C LEU A 640 0.48 1.55 35.83
N GLY A 641 -0.57 0.73 35.84
CA GLY A 641 -0.47 -0.69 35.49
C GLY A 641 -0.01 -0.91 34.04
N TYR A 642 -0.48 -0.10 33.10
CA TYR A 642 -0.09 -0.17 31.69
C TYR A 642 1.35 0.26 31.51
N TRP A 643 1.74 1.39 32.09
CA TRP A 643 3.13 1.85 32.06
C TRP A 643 4.10 0.79 32.61
N LEU A 644 3.79 0.20 33.76
CA LEU A 644 4.61 -0.86 34.34
C LEU A 644 4.68 -2.08 33.42
N SER A 645 3.55 -2.52 32.88
CA SER A 645 3.48 -3.70 31.99
C SER A 645 4.28 -3.49 30.70
N GLN A 646 4.13 -2.33 30.06
CA GLN A 646 4.81 -1.96 28.82
C GLN A 646 6.32 -1.87 29.04
N VAL A 647 6.78 -1.18 30.09
CA VAL A 647 8.22 -1.07 30.41
C VAL A 647 8.82 -2.44 30.71
N LEU A 648 8.15 -3.27 31.53
CA LEU A 648 8.62 -4.63 31.81
C LEU A 648 8.66 -5.50 30.53
N GLY A 649 7.68 -5.35 29.64
CA GLY A 649 7.67 -6.01 28.33
C GLY A 649 8.88 -5.61 27.48
N GLY A 650 9.19 -4.31 27.41
CA GLY A 650 10.35 -3.80 26.70
C GLY A 650 11.69 -4.27 27.27
N VAL A 651 11.81 -4.29 28.60
CA VAL A 651 13.01 -4.82 29.29
C VAL A 651 13.22 -6.31 28.98
N ALA A 652 12.16 -7.12 29.11
CA ALA A 652 12.22 -8.55 28.83
C ALA A 652 12.60 -8.84 27.37
N ALA A 653 12.07 -8.04 26.44
CA ALA A 653 12.39 -8.13 25.02
C ALA A 653 13.85 -7.78 24.71
N GLY A 654 14.39 -6.72 25.33
CA GLY A 654 15.80 -6.36 25.20
C GLY A 654 16.73 -7.50 25.61
N PHE A 655 16.46 -8.15 26.75
CA PHE A 655 17.24 -9.32 27.19
C PHE A 655 17.09 -10.52 26.27
N ALA A 656 15.87 -10.81 25.80
CA ALA A 656 15.62 -11.92 24.88
C ALA A 656 16.39 -11.72 23.56
N ALA A 657 16.35 -10.52 22.99
CA ALA A 657 17.06 -10.21 21.75
C ALA A 657 18.59 -10.23 21.93
N CYS A 658 19.12 -9.71 23.04
CA CYS A 658 20.56 -9.82 23.36
C CYS A 658 21.05 -11.26 23.48
N SER A 659 20.19 -12.22 23.81
CA SER A 659 20.58 -13.64 23.84
C SER A 659 20.78 -14.24 22.44
N LEU A 660 20.21 -13.60 21.42
CA LEU A 660 20.27 -14.05 20.03
C LEU A 660 21.45 -13.45 19.26
N HIS A 661 21.95 -12.29 19.67
CA HIS A 661 22.98 -11.56 18.96
C HIS A 661 24.23 -11.34 19.79
N THR A 662 25.38 -11.23 19.13
CA THR A 662 26.66 -10.90 19.76
C THR A 662 26.89 -9.38 19.87
N THR A 663 26.15 -8.60 19.07
CA THR A 663 26.15 -7.13 19.07
C THR A 663 24.92 -6.59 19.79
N VAL A 664 25.05 -5.36 20.28
CA VAL A 664 24.06 -4.74 21.17
C VAL A 664 23.44 -3.51 20.52
N ALA A 665 22.11 -3.38 20.61
CA ALA A 665 21.38 -2.27 20.02
C ALA A 665 21.41 -1.06 20.96
N ASN A 666 21.65 0.14 20.44
CA ASN A 666 21.81 1.35 21.26
C ASN A 666 20.89 2.47 20.80
N ILE A 667 20.38 3.24 21.76
CA ILE A 667 19.64 4.47 21.49
C ILE A 667 20.56 5.67 21.56
N GLU A 668 20.68 6.38 20.44
CA GLU A 668 21.56 7.53 20.29
C GLU A 668 21.17 8.35 19.06
N ALA A 669 21.61 9.61 19.03
CA ALA A 669 21.58 10.40 17.81
C ALA A 669 22.52 9.78 16.78
N LYS A 670 22.06 9.64 15.55
CA LYS A 670 22.85 9.06 14.46
C LYS A 670 23.64 10.16 13.75
N ALA A 671 24.96 9.99 13.69
CA ALA A 671 25.84 10.94 13.03
C ALA A 671 25.41 11.16 11.57
N PRO A 672 25.48 12.41 11.04
CA PRO A 672 26.06 13.62 11.63
C PRO A 672 25.13 14.41 12.58
N TYR A 673 23.92 13.94 12.85
CA TYR A 673 22.96 14.67 13.68
C TYR A 673 23.35 14.73 15.15
N GLN A 674 22.99 15.84 15.77
CA GLN A 674 23.12 16.04 17.22
C GLN A 674 21.89 15.55 17.96
N THR A 675 22.03 15.35 19.28
CA THR A 675 20.94 14.94 20.18
C THR A 675 19.70 15.83 20.07
N SER A 676 19.84 17.14 19.83
CA SER A 676 18.70 18.04 19.63
C SER A 676 17.83 17.66 18.43
N HIS A 677 18.44 17.26 17.31
CA HIS A 677 17.73 16.81 16.11
C HIS A 677 17.01 15.49 16.37
N ALA A 678 17.68 14.56 17.05
CA ALA A 678 17.10 13.28 17.43
C ALA A 678 15.87 13.46 18.33
N LEU A 679 15.99 14.27 19.39
CA LEU A 679 14.87 14.54 20.31
C LEU A 679 13.72 15.28 19.64
N MET A 680 14.01 16.18 18.69
CA MET A 680 12.99 16.85 17.90
C MET A 680 12.24 15.87 16.98
N ALA A 681 12.96 14.95 16.33
CA ALA A 681 12.38 13.90 15.51
C ALA A 681 11.47 12.96 16.34
N GLU A 682 11.93 12.52 17.51
CA GLU A 682 11.15 11.67 18.42
C GLU A 682 9.87 12.38 18.91
N LEU A 683 9.95 13.66 19.25
CA LEU A 683 8.78 14.45 19.65
C LEU A 683 7.74 14.51 18.52
N ILE A 684 8.17 14.84 17.29
CA ILE A 684 7.27 15.04 16.13
C ILE A 684 6.57 13.75 15.74
N TYR A 685 7.30 12.64 15.65
CA TYR A 685 6.72 11.37 15.21
C TYR A 685 6.00 10.61 16.33
N THR A 686 6.36 10.84 17.60
CA THR A 686 5.50 10.41 18.71
C THR A 686 4.21 11.21 18.78
N PHE A 687 4.27 12.52 18.49
CA PHE A 687 3.08 13.35 18.29
C PHE A 687 2.20 12.74 17.19
N MET A 688 2.76 12.41 16.02
CA MET A 688 2.02 11.81 14.92
C MET A 688 1.38 10.47 15.31
N LEU A 689 2.15 9.58 15.98
CA LEU A 689 1.67 8.29 16.48
C LEU A 689 0.51 8.47 17.46
N ALA A 690 0.70 9.26 18.52
CA ALA A 690 -0.31 9.48 19.55
C ALA A 690 -1.54 10.22 18.99
N PHE A 691 -1.36 11.20 18.11
CA PHE A 691 -2.46 11.92 17.44
C PHE A 691 -3.27 10.97 16.57
N THR A 692 -2.58 10.04 15.88
CA THR A 692 -3.24 9.00 15.11
C THR A 692 -4.07 8.10 16.01
N VAL A 693 -3.50 7.55 17.09
CA VAL A 693 -4.25 6.73 18.06
C VAL A 693 -5.50 7.46 18.57
N LEU A 694 -5.36 8.72 19.00
CA LEU A 694 -6.49 9.51 19.47
C LEU A 694 -7.56 9.67 18.38
N SER A 695 -7.14 9.95 17.15
CA SER A 695 -8.04 10.21 16.03
C SER A 695 -8.73 8.97 15.49
N VAL A 696 -8.09 7.79 15.52
CA VAL A 696 -8.65 6.58 14.89
C VAL A 696 -9.23 5.57 15.88
N ALA A 697 -8.74 5.55 17.12
CA ALA A 697 -9.15 4.58 18.13
C ALA A 697 -9.98 5.20 19.27
N VAL A 698 -9.72 6.46 19.65
CA VAL A 698 -10.40 7.13 20.78
C VAL A 698 -11.58 7.99 20.34
N SER A 699 -11.47 8.67 19.19
CA SER A 699 -12.53 9.57 18.69
C SER A 699 -13.88 8.87 18.59
N LYS A 700 -14.92 9.46 19.19
CA LYS A 700 -16.29 8.97 19.13
C LYS A 700 -16.83 8.92 17.70
N ARG A 701 -16.37 9.85 16.85
CA ARG A 701 -16.80 9.98 15.47
C ARG A 701 -16.15 8.94 14.56
N ASN A 702 -14.84 8.77 14.68
CA ASN A 702 -14.09 7.83 13.82
C ASN A 702 -14.16 6.38 14.30
N ASN A 703 -14.42 6.13 15.58
CA ASN A 703 -14.55 4.78 16.13
C ASN A 703 -15.89 4.57 16.87
N SER A 704 -16.99 4.95 16.22
CA SER A 704 -18.34 4.75 16.76
C SER A 704 -18.71 3.27 16.89
N SER A 705 -19.42 2.92 17.97
CA SER A 705 -19.95 1.57 18.19
C SER A 705 -21.01 1.15 17.17
N LYS A 706 -21.57 2.08 16.38
CA LYS A 706 -22.54 1.77 15.32
C LYS A 706 -21.89 1.28 14.02
N ASP A 707 -20.63 1.67 13.77
CA ASP A 707 -19.92 1.42 12.51
C ASP A 707 -18.67 0.54 12.66
N GLY A 708 -17.99 0.62 13.81
CA GLY A 708 -16.77 -0.14 14.12
C GLY A 708 -15.60 0.16 13.18
N ASN A 709 -14.60 0.93 13.65
CA ASN A 709 -13.37 1.08 12.87
C ASN A 709 -12.57 -0.24 12.94
N ASN A 710 -12.42 -0.93 11.81
CA ASN A 710 -11.65 -2.18 11.72
C ASN A 710 -10.17 -1.97 11.37
N PHE A 711 -9.74 -0.71 11.32
CA PHE A 711 -8.51 -0.33 10.63
C PHE A 711 -7.62 0.63 11.41
N TYR A 712 -8.04 0.97 12.62
CA TYR A 712 -7.26 1.79 13.55
C TYR A 712 -5.83 1.28 13.67
N ALA A 713 -5.63 -0.04 13.80
CA ALA A 713 -4.30 -0.63 13.95
C ALA A 713 -3.41 -0.40 12.72
N LEU A 714 -3.97 -0.52 11.50
CA LEU A 714 -3.22 -0.24 10.27
C LEU A 714 -2.82 1.24 10.20
N ALA A 715 -3.75 2.16 10.48
CA ALA A 715 -3.46 3.60 10.50
C ALA A 715 -2.38 3.96 11.53
N ILE A 716 -2.43 3.35 12.72
CA ILE A 716 -1.43 3.53 13.78
C ILE A 716 -0.07 2.98 13.33
N ALA A 717 -0.02 1.79 12.71
CA ALA A 717 1.22 1.21 12.23
C ALA A 717 1.89 2.02 11.11
N TRP A 718 1.12 2.63 10.22
CA TRP A 718 1.67 3.49 9.16
C TRP A 718 2.42 4.71 9.71
N THR A 719 2.19 5.16 10.95
CA THR A 719 3.01 6.23 11.53
C THR A 719 4.46 5.77 11.76
N ILE A 720 4.66 4.47 12.01
CA ILE A 720 6.00 3.87 12.15
C ILE A 720 6.70 3.77 10.80
N VAL A 721 5.98 3.47 9.72
CA VAL A 721 6.55 3.54 8.36
C VAL A 721 6.91 4.98 8.00
N ALA A 722 6.00 5.93 8.24
CA ALA A 722 6.25 7.35 7.99
C ALA A 722 7.50 7.84 8.74
N GLY A 723 7.53 7.67 10.06
CA GLY A 723 8.66 8.13 10.88
C GLY A 723 9.93 7.30 10.74
N GLY A 724 9.83 5.97 10.68
CA GLY A 724 10.99 5.09 10.68
C GLY A 724 11.90 5.28 9.47
N TYR A 725 11.32 5.46 8.28
CA TYR A 725 12.12 5.80 7.09
C TYR A 725 12.54 7.28 7.08
N ALA A 726 11.73 8.20 7.60
CA ALA A 726 12.05 9.62 7.60
C ALA A 726 13.16 10.01 8.57
N VAL A 727 13.18 9.41 9.78
CA VAL A 727 14.06 9.82 10.89
C VAL A 727 14.78 8.67 11.58
N GLY A 728 14.70 7.43 11.08
CA GLY A 728 15.50 6.32 11.60
C GLY A 728 17.00 6.62 11.56
N GLY A 729 17.48 7.24 10.48
CA GLY A 729 18.84 7.75 10.33
C GLY A 729 19.16 9.02 11.13
N VAL A 730 18.24 9.51 11.95
CA VAL A 730 18.41 10.69 12.82
C VAL A 730 18.43 10.28 14.29
N SER A 731 17.39 9.57 14.74
CA SER A 731 17.14 9.29 16.17
C SER A 731 17.09 7.79 16.52
N GLY A 732 17.08 6.92 15.51
CA GLY A 732 16.71 5.50 15.68
C GLY A 732 15.20 5.23 15.66
N ALA A 733 14.36 6.27 15.57
CA ALA A 733 12.90 6.20 15.42
C ALA A 733 12.19 5.31 16.46
N ALA A 734 12.41 5.57 17.75
CA ALA A 734 11.85 4.76 18.84
C ALA A 734 10.35 4.99 19.03
N PHE A 735 9.92 6.25 19.05
CA PHE A 735 8.54 6.75 19.19
C PHE A 735 7.74 6.17 20.38
N ASN A 736 8.43 5.56 21.33
CA ASN A 736 7.84 4.75 22.39
C ASN A 736 8.81 4.63 23.57
N PRO A 737 8.44 5.12 24.76
CA PRO A 737 9.31 5.05 25.94
C PRO A 737 9.76 3.63 26.30
N ALA A 738 8.90 2.62 26.09
CA ALA A 738 9.27 1.24 26.36
C ALA A 738 10.23 0.66 25.31
N VAL A 739 10.16 1.10 24.06
CA VAL A 739 11.15 0.78 23.01
C VAL A 739 12.47 1.45 23.33
N ALA A 740 12.45 2.74 23.66
CA ALA A 740 13.63 3.51 24.01
C ALA A 740 14.40 2.88 25.18
N ILE A 741 13.70 2.56 26.27
CA ILE A 741 14.27 1.90 27.45
C ILE A 741 14.72 0.47 27.12
N GLY A 742 13.97 -0.29 26.33
CA GLY A 742 14.32 -1.66 25.95
C GLY A 742 15.60 -1.74 25.13
N LEU A 743 15.79 -0.81 24.18
CA LEU A 743 17.04 -0.69 23.40
C LEU A 743 18.22 -0.30 24.31
N ASP A 744 18.06 0.68 25.19
CA ASP A 744 19.13 1.16 26.08
C ASP A 744 19.60 0.07 27.08
N ILE A 745 18.65 -0.67 27.68
CA ILE A 745 18.94 -1.79 28.59
C ILE A 745 19.69 -2.92 27.91
N SER A 746 19.40 -3.15 26.62
CA SER A 746 20.09 -4.17 25.84
C SER A 746 21.61 -3.95 25.90
N SER A 747 22.06 -2.69 25.98
CA SER A 747 23.45 -2.24 25.97
C SER A 747 24.05 -1.91 27.34
N TYR A 748 23.74 -2.71 28.37
CA TYR A 748 24.11 -2.51 29.79
C TYR A 748 25.55 -2.00 30.08
N SER A 749 26.54 -2.27 29.22
CA SER A 749 27.91 -1.75 29.33
C SER A 749 28.07 -0.23 29.02
N ALA A 750 27.11 0.42 28.37
CA ALA A 750 27.18 1.82 27.92
C ALA A 750 26.47 2.83 28.85
N GLY A 751 25.66 2.36 29.81
CA GLY A 751 24.88 3.18 30.75
C GLY A 751 23.43 3.44 30.30
N VAL A 752 22.49 3.50 31.26
CA VAL A 752 21.02 3.49 31.03
C VAL A 752 20.38 4.89 30.93
N GLY A 753 21.14 5.91 30.54
CA GLY A 753 20.75 7.31 30.68
C GLY A 753 19.94 7.89 29.51
N MET A 754 20.19 7.40 28.29
CA MET A 754 19.66 8.02 27.07
C MET A 754 18.21 7.62 26.80
N GLY A 755 17.83 6.39 27.15
CA GLY A 755 16.44 5.92 27.01
C GLY A 755 15.43 6.77 27.78
N PHE A 756 15.78 7.26 28.98
CA PHE A 756 14.90 8.15 29.75
C PHE A 756 14.75 9.54 29.13
N LEU A 757 15.80 10.06 28.48
CA LEU A 757 15.73 11.35 27.80
C LEU A 757 14.83 11.27 26.55
N TRP A 758 14.93 10.17 25.79
CA TRP A 758 14.01 9.88 24.68
C TRP A 758 12.57 9.77 25.18
N ALA A 759 12.35 8.97 26.23
CA ALA A 759 11.05 8.79 26.86
C ALA A 759 10.38 10.12 27.25
N LEU A 760 11.15 11.09 27.75
CA LEU A 760 10.62 12.42 28.10
C LEU A 760 10.09 13.16 26.87
N PHE A 761 10.84 13.18 25.76
CA PHE A 761 10.41 13.89 24.54
C PHE A 761 9.26 13.18 23.83
N GLU A 762 9.21 11.85 23.89
CA GLU A 762 8.09 11.05 23.41
C GLU A 762 6.80 11.37 24.23
N LEU A 763 6.90 11.48 25.56
CA LEU A 763 5.78 11.93 26.41
C LEU A 763 5.31 13.35 26.08
N LEU A 764 6.23 14.27 25.79
CA LEU A 764 5.90 15.62 25.31
C LEU A 764 5.15 15.57 23.97
N GLY A 765 5.57 14.70 23.04
CA GLY A 765 4.86 14.44 21.79
C GLY A 765 3.44 13.94 22.03
N GLY A 766 3.25 12.98 22.94
CA GLY A 766 1.92 12.49 23.35
C GLY A 766 1.04 13.58 23.98
N GLY A 767 1.61 14.46 24.81
CA GLY A 767 0.90 15.61 25.39
C GLY A 767 0.47 16.63 24.34
N LEU A 768 1.36 16.95 23.39
CA LEU A 768 1.05 17.84 22.25
C LEU A 768 -0.07 17.24 21.38
N ALA A 769 -0.05 15.93 21.14
CA ALA A 769 -1.08 15.23 20.39
C ALA A 769 -2.46 15.38 21.04
N ALA A 770 -2.56 15.21 22.35
CA ALA A 770 -3.80 15.42 23.10
C ALA A 770 -4.32 16.86 23.00
N ALA A 771 -3.43 17.85 23.04
CA ALA A 771 -3.81 19.26 22.91
C ALA A 771 -4.35 19.60 21.52
N ILE A 772 -3.65 19.19 20.46
CA ILE A 772 -4.08 19.42 19.07
C ILE A 772 -5.35 18.63 18.73
N PHE A 773 -5.49 17.40 19.24
CA PHE A 773 -6.72 16.62 19.09
C PHE A 773 -7.94 17.36 19.64
N ARG A 774 -7.84 17.94 20.85
CA ARG A 774 -8.94 18.74 21.44
C ARG A 774 -9.24 20.01 20.66
N LEU A 775 -8.24 20.64 20.06
CA LEU A 775 -8.41 21.83 19.23
C LEU A 775 -9.15 21.53 17.93
N LEU A 776 -8.78 20.43 17.27
CA LEU A 776 -9.35 20.04 15.98
C LEU A 776 -10.69 19.31 16.12
N ARG A 777 -10.99 18.75 17.29
CA ARG A 777 -12.22 17.98 17.56
C ARG A 777 -12.98 18.48 18.79
N PRO A 778 -13.45 19.74 18.81
CA PRO A 778 -14.25 20.26 19.91
C PRO A 778 -15.55 19.46 20.13
N GLU A 779 -16.05 18.79 19.09
CA GLU A 779 -17.23 17.93 19.13
C GLU A 779 -17.10 16.71 20.02
N GLU A 780 -15.90 16.27 20.40
CA GLU A 780 -15.71 15.12 21.30
C GLU A 780 -16.31 15.37 22.69
N SER A 781 -16.55 16.64 23.04
CA SER A 781 -17.29 17.06 24.23
C SER A 781 -18.82 16.89 24.12
N LEU A 782 -19.33 16.66 22.91
CA LEU A 782 -20.76 16.50 22.62
C LEU A 782 -21.18 15.02 22.73
N GLU A 783 -22.49 14.81 22.84
CA GLU A 783 -23.12 13.48 22.88
C GLU A 783 -24.42 13.45 22.08
N GLY A 784 -24.86 12.25 21.70
CA GLY A 784 -26.16 12.02 21.05
C GLY A 784 -26.32 12.78 19.73
N PRO A 785 -27.53 13.31 19.44
CA PRO A 785 -27.81 14.00 18.18
C PRO A 785 -26.90 15.20 17.89
N ALA A 786 -26.44 15.91 18.92
CA ALA A 786 -25.56 17.08 18.76
C ALA A 786 -24.19 16.70 18.18
N LEU A 787 -23.66 15.52 18.54
CA LEU A 787 -22.44 14.97 17.96
C LEU A 787 -22.68 14.55 16.50
N GLU A 788 -23.80 13.86 16.22
CA GLU A 788 -24.11 13.33 14.89
C GLU A 788 -24.35 14.45 13.84
N SER A 789 -24.89 15.59 14.28
CA SER A 789 -25.17 16.76 13.43
C SER A 789 -24.05 17.81 13.41
N TYR A 790 -22.93 17.59 14.12
CA TYR A 790 -21.85 18.58 14.18
C TYR A 790 -21.16 18.75 12.82
N GLU A 791 -21.01 20.01 12.39
CA GLU A 791 -20.19 20.36 11.24
C GLU A 791 -18.97 21.20 11.69
N PRO A 792 -17.75 20.78 11.32
CA PRO A 792 -16.56 21.56 11.62
C PRO A 792 -16.59 22.94 10.96
N SER A 793 -16.17 23.96 11.71
CA SER A 793 -16.01 25.31 11.18
C SER A 793 -14.92 25.38 10.11
N ILE A 794 -14.98 26.40 9.24
CA ILE A 794 -13.94 26.58 8.22
C ILE A 794 -12.54 26.71 8.82
N LEU A 795 -12.39 27.35 9.99
CA LEU A 795 -11.09 27.45 10.65
C LEU A 795 -10.54 26.08 11.04
N VAL A 796 -11.35 25.22 11.63
CA VAL A 796 -10.96 23.84 12.00
C VAL A 796 -10.59 23.03 10.75
N LYS A 797 -11.36 23.19 9.66
CA LYS A 797 -11.06 22.56 8.37
C LYS A 797 -9.72 23.03 7.79
N LEU A 798 -9.41 24.32 7.85
CA LEU A 798 -8.12 24.85 7.39
C LEU A 798 -6.96 24.39 8.27
N LEU A 799 -7.11 24.39 9.60
CA LEU A 799 -6.07 23.85 10.51
C LEU A 799 -5.82 22.36 10.28
N SER A 800 -6.88 21.60 9.97
CA SER A 800 -6.80 20.20 9.55
C SER A 800 -5.99 20.04 8.26
N GLU A 801 -6.35 20.77 7.18
CA GLU A 801 -5.58 20.75 5.93
C GLU A 801 -4.12 21.17 6.15
N PHE A 802 -3.87 22.15 7.01
CA PHE A 802 -2.52 22.58 7.38
C PHE A 802 -1.73 21.46 8.04
N LEU A 803 -2.28 20.82 9.09
CA LEU A 803 -1.59 19.77 9.83
C LEU A 803 -1.26 18.57 8.94
N GLY A 804 -2.24 18.12 8.14
CA GLY A 804 -2.04 16.96 7.26
C GLY A 804 -0.97 17.20 6.20
N VAL A 805 -0.96 18.37 5.56
CA VAL A 805 0.07 18.72 4.57
C VAL A 805 1.41 18.98 5.23
N PHE A 806 1.44 19.62 6.39
CA PHE A 806 2.68 19.82 7.15
C PHE A 806 3.37 18.49 7.44
N MET A 807 2.64 17.50 7.96
CA MET A 807 3.20 16.18 8.24
C MET A 807 3.66 15.47 6.97
N LEU A 808 2.87 15.49 5.90
CA LEU A 808 3.26 14.91 4.61
C LEU A 808 4.56 15.51 4.07
N VAL A 809 4.63 16.83 3.95
CA VAL A 809 5.77 17.54 3.36
C VAL A 809 7.01 17.39 4.25
N LEU A 810 6.83 17.42 5.58
CA LEU A 810 7.91 17.18 6.53
C LEU A 810 8.48 15.77 6.38
N THR A 811 7.61 14.76 6.28
CA THR A 811 8.03 13.36 6.04
C THR A 811 8.79 13.23 4.72
N VAL A 812 8.28 13.79 3.62
CA VAL A 812 9.00 13.76 2.32
C VAL A 812 10.37 14.42 2.44
N GLY A 813 10.44 15.65 2.97
CA GLY A 813 11.70 16.39 3.11
C GLY A 813 12.73 15.66 3.96
N LEU A 814 12.30 15.09 5.10
CA LEU A 814 13.19 14.32 5.98
C LEU A 814 13.72 13.04 5.32
N ASN A 815 12.89 12.33 4.54
CA ASN A 815 13.38 11.19 3.76
C ASN A 815 14.44 11.61 2.73
N LEU A 816 14.22 12.74 2.03
CA LEU A 816 15.14 13.24 1.01
C LEU A 816 16.52 13.63 1.56
N VAL A 817 16.56 14.33 2.70
CA VAL A 817 17.82 14.79 3.32
C VAL A 817 18.56 13.67 4.05
N ASN A 818 17.88 12.55 4.34
CA ASN A 818 18.45 11.36 4.97
C ASN A 818 18.78 10.22 4.00
N ASP A 819 18.60 10.40 2.69
CA ASP A 819 18.80 9.34 1.68
C ASP A 819 18.01 8.05 1.97
N SER A 820 16.75 8.21 2.39
CA SER A 820 15.87 7.08 2.67
C SER A 820 15.61 6.23 1.42
N PRO A 821 15.77 4.88 1.50
CA PRO A 821 15.53 3.99 0.36
C PRO A 821 14.04 3.82 0.03
N ALA A 822 13.14 4.32 0.87
CA ALA A 822 11.70 4.11 0.75
C ALA A 822 10.90 5.42 0.86
N THR A 823 11.44 6.52 0.33
CA THR A 823 10.84 7.87 0.39
C THR A 823 9.35 7.86 0.00
N ALA A 824 8.99 7.22 -1.11
CA ALA A 824 7.62 7.11 -1.59
C ALA A 824 6.69 6.34 -0.64
N TRP A 825 7.20 5.24 -0.09
CA TRP A 825 6.49 4.38 0.87
C TRP A 825 6.23 5.11 2.20
N SER A 826 7.23 5.85 2.68
CA SER A 826 7.14 6.69 3.85
C SER A 826 6.15 7.86 3.68
N ALA A 827 6.19 8.54 2.53
CA ALA A 827 5.26 9.61 2.19
C ALA A 827 3.82 9.10 2.06
N ALA A 828 3.63 7.94 1.41
CA ALA A 828 2.34 7.25 1.34
C ALA A 828 1.80 6.95 2.74
N ALA A 829 2.64 6.44 3.64
CA ALA A 829 2.27 6.16 5.02
C ALA A 829 1.83 7.42 5.78
N ALA A 830 2.57 8.52 5.66
CA ALA A 830 2.20 9.79 6.28
C ALA A 830 0.85 10.30 5.76
N LEU A 831 0.65 10.26 4.44
CA LEU A 831 -0.60 10.68 3.82
C LEU A 831 -1.77 9.80 4.29
N MET A 832 -1.60 8.48 4.32
CA MET A 832 -2.62 7.55 4.83
C MET A 832 -3.03 7.90 6.26
N CYS A 833 -2.08 8.01 7.18
CA CYS A 833 -2.37 8.38 8.57
C CYS A 833 -3.14 9.69 8.67
N MET A 834 -2.70 10.73 7.96
CA MET A 834 -3.33 12.04 8.05
C MET A 834 -4.73 12.03 7.45
N ILE A 835 -4.98 11.28 6.37
CA ILE A 835 -6.34 11.11 5.84
C ILE A 835 -7.25 10.43 6.87
N TYR A 836 -6.80 9.37 7.55
CA TYR A 836 -7.58 8.75 8.63
C TYR A 836 -7.90 9.71 9.77
N CYS A 837 -6.94 10.56 10.12
CA CYS A 837 -7.10 11.44 11.26
C CYS A 837 -7.99 12.64 10.97
N LEU A 838 -8.06 13.08 9.71
CA LEU A 838 -8.54 14.41 9.33
C LEU A 838 -9.65 14.38 8.26
N GLY A 839 -9.90 13.23 7.62
CA GLY A 839 -10.85 13.10 6.52
C GLY A 839 -12.29 13.45 6.90
N ASP A 840 -12.73 13.09 8.10
CA ASP A 840 -14.07 13.44 8.61
C ASP A 840 -14.20 14.93 9.03
N ILE A 841 -13.07 15.65 9.14
CA ILE A 841 -13.02 17.06 9.47
C ILE A 841 -13.09 17.93 8.21
N SER A 842 -12.07 17.83 7.34
CA SER A 842 -11.92 18.70 6.17
C SER A 842 -12.19 18.01 4.83
N GLY A 843 -12.32 16.68 4.80
CA GLY A 843 -12.22 15.86 3.59
C GLY A 843 -10.78 15.41 3.28
N ALA A 844 -9.79 15.88 4.06
CA ALA A 844 -8.36 15.60 3.90
C ALA A 844 -7.88 15.66 2.45
N HIS A 845 -8.08 16.81 1.80
CA HIS A 845 -7.68 16.97 0.40
C HIS A 845 -6.16 16.90 0.24
N LEU A 846 -5.41 17.52 1.17
CA LEU A 846 -3.95 17.44 1.39
C LEU A 846 -3.05 17.64 0.15
N ASN A 847 -3.61 18.08 -0.97
CA ASN A 847 -2.94 18.30 -2.23
C ASN A 847 -3.71 19.38 -3.03
N PRO A 848 -3.05 20.47 -3.45
CA PRO A 848 -3.71 21.54 -4.22
C PRO A 848 -4.31 21.05 -5.54
N ALA A 849 -3.64 20.17 -6.28
CA ALA A 849 -4.14 19.64 -7.55
C ALA A 849 -5.39 18.74 -7.34
N VAL A 850 -5.39 17.93 -6.29
CA VAL A 850 -6.56 17.12 -5.89
C VAL A 850 -7.74 18.03 -5.49
N THR A 851 -7.47 19.09 -4.73
CA THR A 851 -8.50 20.07 -4.35
C THR A 851 -9.16 20.69 -5.58
N MET A 852 -8.36 21.06 -6.58
CA MET A 852 -8.88 21.58 -7.85
C MET A 852 -9.66 20.53 -8.65
N ALA A 853 -9.23 19.26 -8.63
CA ALA A 853 -9.96 18.16 -9.27
C ALA A 853 -11.35 17.95 -8.66
N VAL A 854 -11.46 17.97 -7.33
CA VAL A 854 -12.75 17.86 -6.61
C VAL A 854 -13.68 19.00 -6.98
N VAL A 855 -13.19 20.25 -7.03
CA VAL A 855 -13.98 21.40 -7.48
C VAL A 855 -14.39 21.24 -8.95
N ALA A 856 -13.47 20.88 -9.84
CA ALA A 856 -13.71 20.72 -11.28
C ALA A 856 -14.64 19.55 -11.65
N SER A 857 -14.79 18.58 -10.74
CA SER A 857 -15.72 17.44 -10.91
C SER A 857 -17.18 17.90 -11.07
N GLY A 858 -17.53 19.08 -10.56
CA GLY A 858 -18.89 19.64 -10.64
C GLY A 858 -19.90 18.97 -9.72
N ARG A 859 -19.47 18.16 -8.75
CA ARG A 859 -20.34 17.39 -7.86
C ARG A 859 -20.80 18.14 -6.60
N LYS A 860 -20.55 19.45 -6.51
CA LYS A 860 -20.86 20.32 -5.36
C LYS A 860 -20.34 19.82 -3.99
N LEU A 861 -19.28 19.01 -4.00
CA LEU A 861 -18.65 18.46 -2.78
C LEU A 861 -17.75 19.48 -2.07
N CYS A 862 -17.18 20.42 -2.83
CA CYS A 862 -16.41 21.54 -2.33
C CYS A 862 -16.71 22.75 -3.21
N CYS A 863 -17.12 23.87 -2.63
CA CYS A 863 -17.34 25.09 -3.40
C CYS A 863 -16.00 25.73 -3.78
N GLY A 864 -15.97 26.49 -4.88
CA GLY A 864 -14.73 27.05 -5.42
C GLY A 864 -13.93 27.89 -4.40
N LEU A 865 -14.62 28.71 -3.59
CA LEU A 865 -13.95 29.55 -2.59
C LEU A 865 -13.29 28.74 -1.46
N THR A 866 -13.97 27.71 -0.95
CA THR A 866 -13.39 26.80 0.04
C THR A 866 -12.22 26.02 -0.56
N GLY A 867 -12.33 25.59 -1.82
CA GLY A 867 -11.24 24.92 -2.53
C GLY A 867 -10.00 25.81 -2.66
N VAL A 868 -10.16 27.10 -3.00
CA VAL A 868 -9.05 28.06 -3.05
C VAL A 868 -8.43 28.26 -1.65
N ALA A 869 -9.25 28.37 -0.61
CA ALA A 869 -8.76 28.51 0.76
C ALA A 869 -7.96 27.27 1.20
N TYR A 870 -8.44 26.07 0.89
CA TYR A 870 -7.72 24.82 1.15
C TYR A 870 -6.37 24.81 0.43
N ALA A 871 -6.35 25.06 -0.87
CA ALA A 871 -5.11 25.08 -1.65
C ALA A 871 -4.09 26.09 -1.11
N ALA A 872 -4.53 27.29 -0.74
CA ALA A 872 -3.67 28.31 -0.13
C ALA A 872 -3.08 27.84 1.21
N THR A 873 -3.91 27.24 2.08
CA THR A 873 -3.45 26.69 3.36
C THR A 873 -2.49 25.52 3.19
N GLN A 874 -2.71 24.66 2.20
CA GLN A 874 -1.81 23.55 1.88
C GLN A 874 -0.43 24.06 1.43
N TYR A 875 -0.36 25.11 0.59
CA TYR A 875 0.92 25.74 0.24
C TYR A 875 1.64 26.33 1.47
N LEU A 876 0.91 27.01 2.36
CA LEU A 876 1.48 27.56 3.60
C LEU A 876 2.06 26.46 4.49
N ALA A 877 1.36 25.33 4.60
CA ALA A 877 1.84 24.16 5.33
C ALA A 877 3.11 23.56 4.71
N GLY A 878 3.15 23.47 3.37
CA GLY A 878 4.33 23.00 2.65
C GLY A 878 5.56 23.88 2.88
N ALA A 879 5.40 25.20 2.82
CA ALA A 879 6.49 26.14 3.15
C ALA A 879 6.94 26.01 4.61
N ALA A 880 5.99 25.90 5.55
CA ALA A 880 6.31 25.74 6.98
C ALA A 880 7.08 24.44 7.27
N ALA A 881 6.66 23.31 6.67
CA ALA A 881 7.40 22.05 6.74
C ALA A 881 8.80 22.18 6.12
N GLY A 882 8.90 22.89 4.99
CA GLY A 882 10.14 23.30 4.34
C GLY A 882 11.16 23.92 5.29
N LEU A 883 10.72 24.93 6.06
CA LEU A 883 11.55 25.61 7.06
C LEU A 883 11.98 24.68 8.21
N VAL A 884 11.15 23.71 8.58
CA VAL A 884 11.48 22.77 9.67
C VAL A 884 12.53 21.76 9.21
N TYR A 885 12.33 21.12 8.04
CA TYR A 885 13.30 20.12 7.60
C TYR A 885 14.61 20.74 7.08
N SER A 886 14.63 22.03 6.73
CA SER A 886 15.88 22.73 6.39
C SER A 886 16.88 22.72 7.56
N VAL A 887 16.39 22.70 8.81
CA VAL A 887 17.24 22.54 10.02
C VAL A 887 17.95 21.18 10.01
N PHE A 888 17.25 20.11 9.60
CA PHE A 888 17.85 18.80 9.46
C PHE A 888 18.78 18.75 8.25
N HIS A 889 18.40 19.36 7.12
CA HIS A 889 19.27 19.44 5.94
C HIS A 889 20.64 20.03 6.32
N ALA A 890 20.65 21.14 7.06
CA ALA A 890 21.86 21.84 7.49
C ALA A 890 22.84 21.02 8.33
N ALA A 891 22.34 20.02 9.06
CA ALA A 891 23.13 19.19 9.96
C ALA A 891 23.29 17.74 9.46
N GLY A 892 22.55 17.36 8.42
CA GLY A 892 22.39 16.00 7.95
C GLY A 892 23.49 15.54 6.98
N PRO A 893 23.39 14.30 6.48
CA PRO A 893 24.37 13.74 5.56
C PRO A 893 24.45 14.52 4.22
N LYS A 894 23.43 15.30 3.90
CA LYS A 894 23.36 16.18 2.72
C LYS A 894 23.60 17.67 3.00
N ALA A 895 24.20 18.04 4.13
CA ALA A 895 24.43 19.44 4.49
C ALA A 895 25.13 20.26 3.40
N ASP A 896 26.09 19.65 2.70
CA ASP A 896 26.86 20.29 1.62
C ASP A 896 26.31 20.02 0.22
N SER A 897 25.13 19.39 0.11
CA SER A 897 24.52 18.98 -1.16
C SER A 897 23.27 19.78 -1.49
N TYR A 898 23.08 20.09 -2.78
CA TYR A 898 21.83 20.66 -3.26
C TYR A 898 20.71 19.61 -3.27
N VAL A 899 19.61 19.91 -2.58
CA VAL A 899 18.39 19.11 -2.54
C VAL A 899 17.23 20.00 -2.97
N GLY A 900 17.06 20.16 -4.29
CA GLY A 900 16.00 20.99 -4.88
C GLY A 900 15.24 20.26 -5.97
N LEU A 901 14.17 20.88 -6.46
CA LEU A 901 13.35 20.33 -7.54
C LEU A 901 14.12 20.35 -8.86
N ALA A 902 14.38 19.18 -9.41
CA ALA A 902 15.01 19.03 -10.72
C ALA A 902 14.59 17.71 -11.36
N PRO A 903 14.56 17.63 -12.71
CA PRO A 903 14.39 16.37 -13.40
C PRO A 903 15.44 15.35 -12.97
N GLY A 904 15.04 14.08 -12.93
CA GLY A 904 15.93 12.96 -12.67
C GLY A 904 17.11 12.92 -13.65
N LYS A 905 18.21 12.31 -13.23
CA LYS A 905 19.44 12.26 -14.02
C LYS A 905 19.19 11.64 -15.41
N GLY A 906 19.46 12.40 -16.46
CA GLY A 906 19.27 11.96 -17.85
C GLY A 906 17.87 12.26 -18.43
N PHE A 907 16.97 12.87 -17.66
CA PHE A 907 15.65 13.26 -18.12
C PHE A 907 15.54 14.77 -18.32
N SER A 908 14.74 15.16 -19.32
CA SER A 908 14.37 16.55 -19.54
C SER A 908 13.25 16.99 -18.61
N LEU A 909 13.12 18.30 -18.41
CA LEU A 909 11.99 18.88 -17.66
C LEU A 909 10.62 18.53 -18.26
N ALA A 910 10.55 18.34 -19.58
CA ALA A 910 9.32 17.93 -20.25
C ALA A 910 8.95 16.47 -19.90
N GLN A 911 9.94 15.56 -19.87
CA GLN A 911 9.72 14.18 -19.45
C GLN A 911 9.31 14.12 -17.97
N ALA A 912 9.99 14.87 -17.10
CA ALA A 912 9.61 14.98 -15.69
C ALA A 912 8.18 15.52 -15.53
N GLY A 913 7.84 16.62 -16.22
CA GLY A 913 6.50 17.21 -16.16
C GLY A 913 5.39 16.28 -16.69
N LEU A 914 5.65 15.50 -17.74
CA LEU A 914 4.70 14.48 -18.21
C LEU A 914 4.52 13.33 -17.24
N ALA A 915 5.60 12.89 -16.60
CA ALA A 915 5.54 11.86 -15.58
C ALA A 915 4.69 12.34 -14.39
N GLU A 916 4.97 13.54 -13.87
CA GLU A 916 4.16 14.18 -12.81
C GLU A 916 2.70 14.33 -13.24
N LEU A 917 2.44 14.75 -14.47
CA LEU A 917 1.06 14.84 -14.98
C LEU A 917 0.35 13.48 -14.91
N ALA A 918 1.01 12.39 -15.32
CA ALA A 918 0.39 11.06 -15.29
C ALA A 918 0.13 10.58 -13.85
N ALA A 919 1.10 10.74 -12.95
CA ALA A 919 0.97 10.28 -11.57
C ALA A 919 -0.01 11.13 -10.75
N THR A 920 -0.01 12.46 -10.90
CA THR A 920 -1.01 13.33 -10.27
C THR A 920 -2.40 13.10 -10.85
N MET A 921 -2.52 12.80 -12.15
CA MET A 921 -3.81 12.44 -12.75
C MET A 921 -4.36 11.14 -12.16
N LEU A 922 -3.51 10.12 -12.00
CA LEU A 922 -3.89 8.88 -11.31
C LEU A 922 -4.36 9.17 -9.88
N LEU A 923 -3.56 9.90 -9.10
CA LEU A 923 -3.90 10.28 -7.73
C LEU A 923 -5.26 11.00 -7.67
N ALA A 924 -5.47 12.05 -8.47
CA ALA A 924 -6.71 12.81 -8.47
C ALA A 924 -7.90 11.97 -8.97
N TYR A 925 -7.70 11.09 -9.95
CA TYR A 925 -8.74 10.18 -10.43
C TYR A 925 -9.18 9.21 -9.33
N ILE A 926 -8.23 8.61 -8.61
CA ILE A 926 -8.51 7.73 -7.49
C ILE A 926 -9.19 8.46 -6.34
N VAL A 927 -8.80 9.71 -6.04
CA VAL A 927 -9.53 10.52 -5.03
C VAL A 927 -10.98 10.70 -5.44
N LEU A 928 -11.24 11.07 -6.70
CA LEU A 928 -12.61 11.23 -7.19
C LEU A 928 -13.37 9.90 -7.13
N SER A 929 -12.80 8.81 -7.60
CA SER A 929 -13.43 7.49 -7.62
C SER A 929 -13.67 6.89 -6.23
N CYS A 930 -12.72 6.99 -5.31
CA CYS A 930 -12.79 6.29 -4.04
C CYS A 930 -13.31 7.16 -2.90
N ALA A 931 -12.95 8.45 -2.85
CA ALA A 931 -13.34 9.33 -1.74
C ALA A 931 -14.69 10.02 -2.00
N THR A 932 -15.07 10.20 -3.26
CA THR A 932 -16.30 10.96 -3.60
C THR A 932 -17.47 10.10 -4.05
N VAL A 933 -17.25 8.84 -4.40
CA VAL A 933 -18.34 7.91 -4.78
C VAL A 933 -18.70 7.05 -3.57
N PRO A 934 -19.98 7.04 -3.14
CA PRO A 934 -20.42 6.13 -2.08
C PRO A 934 -20.23 4.67 -2.52
N PRO A 935 -19.75 3.77 -1.65
CA PRO A 935 -19.70 2.36 -1.96
C PRO A 935 -21.12 1.77 -2.12
N ALA A 936 -21.25 0.75 -2.95
CA ALA A 936 -22.52 0.05 -3.16
C ALA A 936 -23.04 -0.53 -1.82
N GLY A 937 -24.28 -0.21 -1.44
CA GLY A 937 -24.92 -0.73 -0.22
C GLY A 937 -25.46 0.32 0.76
N GLY A 938 -25.11 1.60 0.59
CA GLY A 938 -25.73 2.71 1.32
C GLY A 938 -25.33 2.83 2.81
N ASN A 939 -24.81 4.02 3.16
CA ASN A 939 -24.62 4.54 4.52
C ASN A 939 -23.54 3.89 5.42
N THR A 940 -22.43 4.61 5.67
CA THR A 940 -22.23 5.50 6.86
C THR A 940 -21.01 6.40 6.64
N LYS A 941 -20.95 7.57 7.31
CA LYS A 941 -19.84 8.55 7.18
C LYS A 941 -18.47 7.94 7.50
N THR A 942 -18.43 6.90 8.32
CA THR A 942 -17.23 6.24 8.85
C THR A 942 -16.73 5.10 7.98
N LYS A 943 -17.63 4.39 7.27
CA LYS A 943 -17.27 3.34 6.29
C LYS A 943 -16.53 3.87 5.07
N ASN A 944 -16.63 5.18 4.81
CA ASN A 944 -15.99 5.80 3.67
C ASN A 944 -14.48 5.97 3.88
N SER A 945 -13.99 6.28 5.09
CA SER A 945 -12.61 6.78 5.31
C SER A 945 -11.46 5.81 4.99
N PHE A 946 -11.69 4.49 4.97
CA PHE A 946 -10.59 3.52 4.93
C PHE A 946 -10.05 3.18 3.55
N TYR A 947 -10.89 2.60 2.69
CA TYR A 947 -10.40 2.06 1.42
C TYR A 947 -9.82 3.18 0.54
N PHE A 948 -10.35 4.41 0.64
CA PHE A 948 -9.78 5.53 -0.10
C PHE A 948 -8.47 6.03 0.50
N ALA A 949 -8.24 6.02 1.81
CA ALA A 949 -6.96 6.44 2.38
C ALA A 949 -5.84 5.48 1.93
N LEU A 950 -6.07 4.16 2.07
CA LEU A 950 -5.17 3.13 1.55
C LEU A 950 -4.96 3.27 0.04
N ALA A 951 -6.02 3.58 -0.73
CA ALA A 951 -5.91 3.78 -2.16
C ALA A 951 -5.10 5.03 -2.52
N ILE A 952 -5.34 6.16 -1.85
CA ILE A 952 -4.63 7.41 -2.07
C ILE A 952 -3.14 7.25 -1.73
N GLY A 953 -2.80 6.64 -0.58
CA GLY A 953 -1.41 6.34 -0.23
C GLY A 953 -0.73 5.43 -1.25
N SER A 954 -1.45 4.43 -1.74
CA SER A 954 -0.94 3.53 -2.79
C SER A 954 -0.63 4.26 -4.10
N CYS A 955 -1.38 5.32 -4.45
CA CYS A 955 -1.04 6.16 -5.60
C CYS A 955 0.29 6.90 -5.41
N VAL A 956 0.59 7.36 -4.19
CA VAL A 956 1.89 7.98 -3.87
C VAL A 956 3.02 6.97 -3.99
N THR A 957 2.79 5.72 -3.57
CA THR A 957 3.74 4.61 -3.76
C THR A 957 4.01 4.35 -5.24
N VAL A 958 2.95 4.31 -6.06
CA VAL A 958 3.06 4.18 -7.53
C VAL A 958 3.89 5.32 -8.11
N GLY A 959 3.53 6.56 -7.80
CA GLY A 959 4.23 7.74 -8.31
C GLY A 959 5.71 7.74 -7.96
N GLY A 960 6.05 7.61 -6.68
CA GLY A 960 7.45 7.71 -6.26
C GLY A 960 8.33 6.55 -6.71
N PHE A 961 7.82 5.32 -6.85
CA PHE A 961 8.65 4.19 -7.29
C PHE A 961 8.61 3.91 -8.79
N ALA A 962 7.50 4.18 -9.49
CA ALA A 962 7.42 3.99 -10.93
C ALA A 962 8.05 5.15 -11.69
N ILE A 963 7.83 6.40 -11.28
CA ILE A 963 8.32 7.58 -12.00
C ILE A 963 9.30 8.46 -11.20
N GLY A 964 9.55 8.18 -9.92
CA GLY A 964 10.43 9.03 -9.10
C GLY A 964 11.85 9.19 -9.65
N ALA A 965 12.37 8.19 -10.37
CA ALA A 965 13.66 8.31 -11.07
C ALA A 965 13.65 9.33 -12.23
N VAL A 966 12.47 9.74 -12.69
CA VAL A 966 12.23 10.63 -13.84
C VAL A 966 12.02 12.07 -13.38
N SER A 967 11.15 12.26 -12.39
CA SER A 967 10.72 13.59 -11.94
C SER A 967 11.07 13.92 -10.49
N GLY A 968 11.30 12.92 -9.65
CA GLY A 968 11.30 13.07 -8.19
C GLY A 968 10.04 12.49 -7.54
N GLY A 969 8.94 12.37 -8.31
CA GLY A 969 7.70 11.76 -7.85
C GLY A 969 7.00 12.61 -6.79
N GLU A 970 6.92 13.92 -7.01
CA GLU A 970 6.36 14.86 -6.03
C GLU A 970 4.84 14.70 -5.87
N LEU A 971 4.13 14.54 -6.99
CA LEU A 971 2.68 14.36 -7.14
C LEU A 971 1.80 15.47 -6.51
N ASN A 972 2.40 16.42 -5.81
CA ASN A 972 1.78 17.37 -4.91
C ASN A 972 2.50 18.73 -4.97
N PRO A 973 1.81 19.78 -5.49
CA PRO A 973 2.38 21.12 -5.55
C PRO A 973 2.85 21.68 -4.19
N ALA A 974 2.24 21.27 -3.08
CA ALA A 974 2.67 21.70 -1.74
C ALA A 974 3.98 21.02 -1.29
N VAL A 975 4.22 19.76 -1.70
CA VAL A 975 5.50 19.06 -1.51
C VAL A 975 6.58 19.77 -2.33
N ALA A 976 6.30 20.07 -3.60
CA ALA A 976 7.20 20.81 -4.46
C ALA A 976 7.58 22.19 -3.87
N LEU A 977 6.61 22.92 -3.31
CA LEU A 977 6.89 24.18 -2.63
C LEU A 977 7.78 23.98 -1.39
N GLY A 978 7.51 22.97 -0.56
CA GLY A 978 8.33 22.64 0.61
C GLY A 978 9.78 22.27 0.25
N ILE A 979 9.98 21.50 -0.81
CA ILE A 979 11.30 21.20 -1.40
C ILE A 979 12.03 22.50 -1.78
N SER A 980 11.33 23.37 -2.50
CA SER A 980 11.89 24.65 -2.93
C SER A 980 12.21 25.58 -1.77
N THR A 981 11.37 25.63 -0.74
CA THR A 981 11.60 26.47 0.46
C THR A 981 12.88 26.06 1.19
N ALA A 982 13.09 24.78 1.50
CA ALA A 982 14.32 24.39 2.21
C ALA A 982 15.57 24.58 1.34
N SER A 983 15.48 24.28 0.04
CA SER A 983 16.58 24.49 -0.90
C SER A 983 17.01 25.97 -1.00
N THR A 984 16.11 26.89 -0.68
CA THR A 984 16.41 28.34 -0.62
C THR A 984 17.07 28.73 0.70
N MET A 985 16.74 28.05 1.80
CA MET A 985 17.26 28.37 3.13
C MET A 985 18.68 27.83 3.36
N HIS A 986 19.02 26.68 2.75
CA HIS A 986 20.35 26.07 2.85
C HIS A 986 20.86 25.70 1.45
N HIS A 987 21.80 26.49 0.92
CA HIS A 987 22.46 26.22 -0.36
C HIS A 987 23.94 26.66 -0.37
N PRO A 988 24.84 25.90 -1.03
CA PRO A 988 26.22 26.31 -1.20
C PRO A 988 26.54 27.43 -2.22
N ASP A 989 25.63 27.97 -3.08
CA ASP A 989 25.92 28.96 -4.16
C ASP A 989 24.74 29.10 -5.17
N GLY A 990 24.21 30.31 -5.41
CA GLY A 990 23.59 30.80 -6.67
C GLY A 990 22.43 30.09 -7.40
N MET A 991 22.09 28.82 -7.13
CA MET A 991 21.05 28.04 -7.84
C MET A 991 19.65 28.14 -7.19
N GLU A 992 19.47 29.02 -6.20
CA GLU A 992 18.20 29.26 -5.49
C GLU A 992 17.02 29.53 -6.45
N SER A 993 17.27 30.25 -7.55
CA SER A 993 16.23 30.59 -8.54
C SER A 993 15.73 29.39 -9.35
N GLU A 994 16.49 28.30 -9.43
CA GLU A 994 16.17 27.17 -10.29
C GLU A 994 15.10 26.25 -9.68
N SER A 995 15.21 25.89 -8.39
CA SER A 995 14.19 25.07 -7.72
C SER A 995 12.83 25.75 -7.74
N PHE A 996 12.78 27.04 -7.41
CA PHE A 996 11.52 27.79 -7.42
C PHE A 996 10.94 27.93 -8.84
N SER A 997 11.80 28.11 -9.85
CA SER A 997 11.37 28.06 -11.26
C SER A 997 10.80 26.69 -11.62
N ASN A 998 11.41 25.60 -11.17
CA ASN A 998 10.94 24.24 -11.43
C ASN A 998 9.63 23.94 -10.69
N PHE A 999 9.46 24.41 -9.45
CA PHE A 999 8.17 24.39 -8.74
C PHE A 999 7.05 25.00 -9.59
N VAL A 1000 7.25 26.20 -10.14
CA VAL A 1000 6.23 26.84 -10.99
C VAL A 1000 5.96 26.02 -12.26
N ARG A 1001 6.98 25.45 -12.89
CA ARG A 1001 6.85 24.70 -14.14
C ARG A 1001 6.17 23.35 -13.96
N LEU A 1002 6.59 22.57 -12.95
CA LEU A 1002 6.02 21.26 -12.62
C LEU A 1002 4.63 21.41 -12.00
N GLY A 1003 4.41 22.42 -11.15
CA GLY A 1003 3.10 22.70 -10.56
C GLY A 1003 2.00 22.96 -11.60
N ILE A 1004 2.34 23.51 -12.76
CA ILE A 1004 1.38 23.65 -13.87
C ILE A 1004 0.95 22.28 -14.42
N PHE A 1005 1.87 21.32 -14.55
CA PHE A 1005 1.54 19.96 -14.98
C PHE A 1005 0.65 19.26 -13.95
N GLU A 1006 0.99 19.36 -12.66
CA GLU A 1006 0.22 18.76 -11.56
C GLU A 1006 -1.21 19.32 -11.47
N VAL A 1007 -1.39 20.64 -11.52
CA VAL A 1007 -2.74 21.25 -11.51
C VAL A 1007 -3.53 20.88 -12.78
N SER A 1008 -2.87 20.84 -13.95
CA SER A 1008 -3.50 20.38 -15.19
C SER A 1008 -3.94 18.92 -15.11
N ALA A 1009 -3.16 18.09 -14.42
CA ALA A 1009 -3.48 16.68 -14.18
C ALA A 1009 -4.74 16.51 -13.33
N GLY A 1010 -4.92 17.35 -12.31
CA GLY A 1010 -6.17 17.38 -11.52
C GLY A 1010 -7.41 17.66 -12.38
N LEU A 1011 -7.31 18.60 -13.32
CA LEU A 1011 -8.39 18.89 -14.26
C LEU A 1011 -8.63 17.73 -15.25
N ALA A 1012 -7.55 17.11 -15.75
CA ALA A 1012 -7.61 15.93 -16.62
C ALA A 1012 -8.27 14.74 -15.91
N ALA A 1013 -7.97 14.54 -14.63
CA ALA A 1013 -8.58 13.51 -13.80
C ALA A 1013 -10.09 13.71 -13.63
N ALA A 1014 -10.53 14.95 -13.38
CA ALA A 1014 -11.96 15.27 -13.30
C ALA A 1014 -12.70 14.98 -14.62
N ALA A 1015 -12.03 15.23 -15.75
CA ALA A 1015 -12.50 14.89 -17.08
C ALA A 1015 -12.61 13.36 -17.30
N ALA A 1016 -11.56 12.61 -16.97
CA ALA A 1016 -11.57 11.15 -17.07
C ALA A 1016 -12.63 10.51 -16.15
N PHE A 1017 -12.78 11.04 -14.94
CA PHE A 1017 -13.81 10.64 -13.98
C PHE A 1017 -15.23 10.81 -14.57
N LYS A 1018 -15.52 11.94 -15.22
CA LYS A 1018 -16.81 12.16 -15.90
C LYS A 1018 -17.11 11.11 -16.97
N ALA A 1019 -16.09 10.66 -17.68
CA ALA A 1019 -16.24 9.64 -18.73
C ALA A 1019 -16.49 8.24 -18.14
N SER A 1020 -15.70 7.82 -17.15
CA SER A 1020 -15.84 6.49 -16.55
C SER A 1020 -17.00 6.37 -15.56
N HIS A 1021 -17.46 7.49 -14.97
CA HIS A 1021 -18.59 7.53 -14.04
C HIS A 1021 -19.79 8.27 -14.63
N SER A 1022 -19.98 8.20 -15.95
CA SER A 1022 -21.05 8.91 -16.67
C SER A 1022 -22.45 8.62 -16.11
N GLN A 1023 -22.66 7.43 -15.52
CA GLN A 1023 -23.93 7.08 -14.88
C GLN A 1023 -24.29 8.02 -13.71
N ILE A 1024 -23.31 8.42 -12.88
CA ILE A 1024 -23.56 9.34 -11.76
C ILE A 1024 -24.09 10.69 -12.28
N TYR A 1025 -23.51 11.18 -13.37
CA TYR A 1025 -23.92 12.44 -13.98
C TYR A 1025 -25.27 12.31 -14.69
N ALA A 1026 -25.57 11.16 -15.29
CA ALA A 1026 -26.89 10.88 -15.84
C ALA A 1026 -27.96 10.88 -14.74
N ASP A 1027 -27.68 10.26 -13.59
CA ASP A 1027 -28.59 10.23 -12.44
C ASP A 1027 -28.84 11.65 -11.89
N MET A 1028 -27.78 12.45 -11.75
CA MET A 1028 -27.87 13.87 -11.35
C MET A 1028 -28.66 14.73 -12.36
N ALA A 1029 -28.51 14.49 -13.66
CA ALA A 1029 -29.24 15.19 -14.70
C ALA A 1029 -30.74 14.91 -14.60
N VAL A 1030 -31.11 13.64 -14.35
CA VAL A 1030 -32.50 13.24 -14.08
C VAL A 1030 -33.06 13.92 -12.83
N GLU A 1031 -32.31 13.95 -11.72
CA GLU A 1031 -32.73 14.62 -10.48
C GLU A 1031 -32.92 16.14 -10.65
N THR A 1032 -32.12 16.76 -11.52
CA THR A 1032 -32.17 18.21 -11.79
C THR A 1032 -33.07 18.60 -12.96
N GLY A 1033 -33.64 17.62 -13.67
CA GLY A 1033 -34.50 17.83 -14.85
C GLY A 1033 -33.78 18.38 -16.08
N LYS A 1034 -32.46 18.16 -16.19
CA LYS A 1034 -31.58 18.67 -17.26
C LYS A 1034 -31.20 17.61 -18.28
#